data_AF-A0A1G3XXA1-F1
#
_entry.id   AF-A0A1G3XXA1-F1
#
_cell.length_a   1.000
_cell.length_b   1.000
_cell.length_c   1.000
_cell.angle_alpha   90.00
_cell.angle_beta   90.00
_cell.angle_gamma   90.00
#
_symmetry.space_group_name_H-M   'P 1'
#
loop_
_entity.id
_entity.type
_entity.pdbx_description
1 polymer ?
#
loop_
_entity_poly.entity_id
_entity_poly.type
_entity_poly.pdbx_seq_one_letter_code
_entity_poly.pdbx_strand_id
1 'polypeptide(L)'
;MIIRNIMLRYTKKLNRILPILILMAITMLASIPPVHAHSYKTPLLQEPLDENVALDHLNTILGREMDSNTLKMDAGEDSFHQDATIYLMNIQRNWSKWSPRFKENAGAYFLKKPRSFEPISAPKTLMRSNKTIRGVHLLPNWVETQNFSVEWGNSASGGDSGWDSNQILACSQGATCTGMPDVIDRWAEYFEEVWTSEVEGLGFSQPYGTETYLYDVYIANTMDNIQGNSDDITPFLNPGYLGFTVTYCDYELFNICKDNVTDAYSYIVVRGTIADTDNMKVTAAHEFFHAIQFTLPTIDDWFSAGNIWWIEATATWMEEVVYDDVNHYYSRVRRWLANPSLSLKSSGSQYAGHEYGDSLFVIFLTDVYLHDNDFVRYVWEGQGAGIDAIDKVLSLRYYSDFESAFKEFAALNAVADKSSIWGGYEEGENYGSAAITNTHRDYPVSSTEILGEDAPDEFGTGYIKFLPPDNSNNRLQINFDGSDSINWAAQLVKVKNDGTGYDKNELHFASPAKTGCLVVEEFGTTYGEVFLVSSILIEPTIAESMPYNYRAAMNSTCEDNSANASLIQADDAGDITDNEAGNPRCFIATAAFGSSKSPSVMILREFRDRYLIPYTFGKKFVDGYYAVSPSIADIIEKHPPMPFLVRVALFPAVGLAFLLIKTTLLQKIALVVTLFCFNIRHTQ
;
A
#
# COMPACT_ATOMS: atom_id res chain seq x y z
N MET A 1 -43.66 -14.60 -26.12
CA MET A 1 -44.03 -16.01 -26.35
C MET A 1 -42.84 -16.93 -26.61
N ILE A 2 -41.83 -16.49 -27.39
CA ILE A 2 -40.60 -17.25 -27.70
C ILE A 2 -39.72 -17.49 -26.44
N ILE A 3 -39.55 -16.48 -25.59
CA ILE A 3 -38.78 -16.58 -24.32
C ILE A 3 -39.41 -17.60 -23.34
N ARG A 4 -40.74 -17.67 -23.29
CA ARG A 4 -41.47 -18.62 -22.42
C ARG A 4 -41.26 -20.08 -22.85
N ASN A 5 -41.14 -20.34 -24.16
CA ASN A 5 -40.89 -21.68 -24.70
C ASN A 5 -39.43 -22.12 -24.56
N ILE A 6 -38.47 -21.19 -24.53
CA ILE A 6 -37.06 -21.49 -24.24
C ILE A 6 -36.89 -21.81 -22.73
N MET A 7 -37.52 -21.02 -21.86
CA MET A 7 -37.50 -21.25 -20.40
C MET A 7 -38.11 -22.61 -19.98
N LEU A 8 -39.15 -23.08 -20.67
CA LEU A 8 -39.78 -24.38 -20.40
C LEU A 8 -38.96 -25.59 -20.89
N ARG A 9 -38.10 -25.43 -21.90
CA ARG A 9 -37.18 -26.49 -22.36
C ARG A 9 -35.94 -26.64 -21.47
N TYR A 10 -35.45 -25.56 -20.87
CA TYR A 10 -34.29 -25.59 -19.97
C TYR A 10 -34.62 -26.10 -18.55
N THR A 11 -35.78 -25.71 -18.01
CA THR A 11 -36.26 -26.16 -16.67
C THR A 11 -36.49 -27.67 -16.58
N LYS A 12 -36.91 -28.34 -17.67
CA LYS A 12 -37.05 -29.80 -17.71
C LYS A 12 -35.72 -30.57 -17.73
N LYS A 13 -34.62 -29.96 -18.24
CA LYS A 13 -33.28 -30.57 -18.22
C LYS A 13 -32.61 -30.40 -16.86
N LEU A 14 -32.79 -29.24 -16.20
CA LEU A 14 -32.21 -28.95 -14.89
C LEU A 14 -32.78 -29.85 -13.77
N ASN A 15 -34.10 -30.12 -13.79
CA ASN A 15 -34.76 -31.00 -12.80
C ASN A 15 -34.34 -32.48 -12.85
N ARG A 16 -33.63 -32.92 -13.90
CA ARG A 16 -33.09 -34.29 -14.00
C ARG A 16 -31.66 -34.42 -13.46
N ILE A 17 -30.92 -33.33 -13.36
CA ILE A 17 -29.49 -33.32 -13.01
C ILE A 17 -29.31 -33.07 -11.50
N LEU A 18 -30.19 -32.28 -10.91
CA LEU A 18 -30.14 -31.88 -9.50
C LEU A 18 -30.19 -33.07 -8.50
N PRO A 19 -31.00 -34.12 -8.68
CA PRO A 19 -31.03 -35.26 -7.75
C PRO A 19 -29.74 -36.11 -7.79
N ILE A 20 -29.08 -36.17 -8.96
CA ILE A 20 -27.84 -36.94 -9.18
C ILE A 20 -26.67 -36.26 -8.46
N LEU A 21 -26.62 -34.92 -8.52
CA LEU A 21 -25.63 -34.12 -7.81
C LEU A 21 -25.77 -34.20 -6.29
N ILE A 22 -27.00 -34.28 -5.77
CA ILE A 22 -27.27 -34.44 -4.34
C ILE A 22 -26.86 -35.83 -3.83
N LEU A 23 -27.14 -36.89 -4.61
CA LEU A 23 -26.74 -38.27 -4.24
C LEU A 23 -25.21 -38.45 -4.27
N MET A 24 -24.50 -37.76 -5.17
CA MET A 24 -23.03 -37.77 -5.23
C MET A 24 -22.37 -37.00 -4.08
N ALA A 25 -22.99 -35.91 -3.61
CA ALA A 25 -22.47 -35.16 -2.45
C ALA A 25 -22.56 -35.96 -1.14
N ILE A 26 -23.59 -36.82 -1.00
CA ILE A 26 -23.81 -37.65 0.19
C ILE A 26 -22.79 -38.81 0.28
N THR A 27 -22.36 -39.39 -0.84
CA THR A 27 -21.35 -40.47 -0.85
C THR A 27 -19.93 -39.98 -0.59
N MET A 28 -19.61 -38.72 -0.91
CA MET A 28 -18.29 -38.13 -0.67
C MET A 28 -18.04 -37.72 0.79
N LEU A 29 -19.09 -37.49 1.57
CA LEU A 29 -19.00 -37.10 2.98
C LEU A 29 -18.58 -38.23 3.95
N ALA A 30 -18.58 -39.49 3.50
CA ALA A 30 -18.39 -40.66 4.36
C ALA A 30 -16.92 -41.13 4.52
N SER A 31 -15.90 -40.41 4.04
CA SER A 31 -14.54 -40.98 3.88
C SER A 31 -13.35 -40.07 4.23
N ILE A 32 -13.45 -39.14 5.18
CA ILE A 32 -12.35 -38.19 5.49
C ILE A 32 -11.79 -38.38 6.92
N PRO A 33 -10.49 -38.68 7.12
CA PRO A 33 -9.77 -38.46 8.37
C PRO A 33 -9.09 -37.07 8.40
N PRO A 34 -8.66 -36.56 9.58
CA PRO A 34 -8.26 -35.16 9.74
C PRO A 34 -6.81 -34.89 9.27
N VAL A 35 -6.58 -33.74 8.64
CA VAL A 35 -5.26 -33.28 8.14
C VAL A 35 -4.77 -32.08 8.96
N HIS A 36 -3.48 -32.12 9.30
CA HIS A 36 -2.72 -31.10 10.03
C HIS A 36 -2.28 -29.94 9.13
N ALA A 37 -2.17 -28.74 9.71
CA ALA A 37 -1.65 -27.54 9.05
C ALA A 37 -0.13 -27.61 8.83
N HIS A 38 0.35 -27.06 7.70
CA HIS A 38 1.76 -26.79 7.45
C HIS A 38 1.94 -25.31 7.08
N SER A 39 2.91 -24.67 7.75
CA SER A 39 3.33 -23.29 7.54
C SER A 39 4.24 -23.19 6.31
N TYR A 40 4.04 -22.19 5.48
CA TYR A 40 4.99 -21.82 4.44
C TYR A 40 5.89 -20.67 4.93
N LYS A 41 7.20 -20.83 4.69
CA LYS A 41 8.23 -19.81 4.89
C LYS A 41 8.43 -19.08 3.55
N THR A 42 8.39 -17.76 3.59
CA THR A 42 8.78 -16.86 2.49
C THR A 42 10.25 -16.46 2.68
N PRO A 43 11.12 -16.53 1.66
CA PRO A 43 12.47 -15.98 1.71
C PRO A 43 12.50 -14.58 1.06
N LEU A 44 12.55 -13.56 1.90
CA LEU A 44 13.28 -12.29 1.71
C LEU A 44 13.28 -11.62 3.09
N LEU A 45 13.98 -12.29 4.02
CA LEU A 45 14.46 -11.64 5.22
C LEU A 45 15.43 -10.57 4.72
N GLN A 46 15.12 -9.28 4.93
CA GLN A 46 16.21 -8.34 5.17
C GLN A 46 17.04 -8.99 6.28
N GLU A 47 18.24 -9.45 5.94
CA GLU A 47 19.27 -9.75 6.94
C GLU A 47 19.27 -8.59 7.95
N PRO A 48 19.35 -8.86 9.26
CA PRO A 48 19.46 -7.77 10.22
C PRO A 48 20.57 -6.83 9.75
N LEU A 49 20.29 -5.52 9.70
CA LEU A 49 21.28 -4.49 9.43
C LEU A 49 22.57 -4.84 10.17
N ASP A 50 23.71 -4.83 9.49
CA ASP A 50 24.99 -5.03 10.17
C ASP A 50 25.07 -4.09 11.38
N GLU A 51 25.50 -4.59 12.54
CA GLU A 51 25.49 -3.82 13.78
C GLU A 51 26.27 -2.51 13.66
N ASN A 52 27.32 -2.47 12.82
CA ASN A 52 28.08 -1.24 12.58
C ASN A 52 27.28 -0.27 11.68
N VAL A 53 26.57 -0.77 10.68
CA VAL A 53 25.69 0.06 9.83
C VAL A 53 24.54 0.66 10.65
N ALA A 54 23.93 -0.13 11.53
CA ALA A 54 22.88 0.37 12.42
C ALA A 54 23.40 1.42 13.42
N LEU A 55 24.62 1.24 13.96
CA LEU A 55 25.26 2.25 14.80
C LEU A 55 25.63 3.51 14.01
N ASP A 56 26.11 3.36 12.77
CA ASP A 56 26.47 4.48 11.90
C ASP A 56 25.24 5.32 11.54
N HIS A 57 24.11 4.68 11.23
CA HIS A 57 22.84 5.38 11.04
C HIS A 57 22.37 6.07 12.31
N LEU A 58 22.45 5.42 13.48
CA LEU A 58 22.11 6.06 14.76
C LEU A 58 22.98 7.28 15.05
N ASN A 59 24.29 7.16 14.84
CA ASN A 59 25.23 8.27 15.00
C ASN A 59 24.98 9.37 13.96
N THR A 60 24.54 9.02 12.76
CA THR A 60 24.15 9.99 11.73
C THR A 60 22.88 10.73 12.14
N ILE A 61 21.85 10.05 12.66
CA ILE A 61 20.60 10.67 13.11
C ILE A 61 20.84 11.54 14.37
N LEU A 62 21.63 11.04 15.33
CA LEU A 62 21.71 11.58 16.71
C LEU A 62 23.08 12.18 17.10
N GLY A 63 24.05 12.20 16.18
CA GLY A 63 25.17 13.16 16.15
C GLY A 63 26.30 13.06 17.18
N ARG A 64 26.49 11.94 17.90
CA ARG A 64 27.66 11.78 18.78
C ARG A 64 28.87 11.20 18.01
N GLU A 65 29.80 12.10 17.68
CA GLU A 65 31.12 11.87 17.06
C GLU A 65 31.16 11.61 15.54
N MET A 66 31.45 12.67 14.77
CA MET A 66 32.07 12.52 13.44
C MET A 66 33.56 12.20 13.63
N ASP A 67 33.94 10.94 13.43
CA ASP A 67 35.31 10.69 13.00
C ASP A 67 35.41 11.09 11.52
N SER A 68 36.26 12.07 11.23
CA SER A 68 36.28 12.92 10.03
C SER A 68 36.58 12.23 8.67
N ASN A 69 36.37 10.92 8.52
CA ASN A 69 36.87 10.16 7.37
C ASN A 69 35.87 9.30 6.60
N THR A 70 34.56 9.45 6.77
CA THR A 70 33.60 8.70 5.96
C THR A 70 32.45 9.56 5.42
N LEU A 71 32.34 9.51 4.09
CA LEU A 71 31.23 9.94 3.23
C LEU A 71 31.01 11.45 3.06
N LYS A 72 31.73 12.00 2.06
CA LYS A 72 31.16 13.08 1.25
C LYS A 72 30.03 12.49 0.42
N MET A 73 28.79 12.72 0.81
CA MET A 73 27.67 12.75 -0.14
C MET A 73 27.53 14.19 -0.63
N ASP A 74 27.49 14.34 -1.94
CA ASP A 74 27.36 15.63 -2.60
C ASP A 74 26.11 16.36 -2.07
N ALA A 75 26.34 17.53 -1.49
CA ALA A 75 25.30 18.48 -1.13
C ALA A 75 24.69 19.05 -2.41
N GLY A 76 23.66 18.39 -2.92
CA GLY A 76 22.59 19.01 -3.71
C GLY A 76 21.40 19.23 -2.79
N GLU A 77 20.78 20.40 -2.87
CA GLU A 77 19.52 20.75 -2.19
C GLU A 77 18.48 19.61 -2.37
N ASP A 78 17.70 19.31 -1.31
CA ASP A 78 16.53 18.39 -1.26
C ASP A 78 16.66 17.02 -0.55
N SER A 79 17.70 16.73 0.23
CA SER A 79 17.70 15.52 1.09
C SER A 79 17.32 15.80 2.55
N PHE A 80 16.06 16.16 2.81
CA PHE A 80 15.51 15.98 4.16
C PHE A 80 15.21 14.49 4.32
N HIS A 81 16.06 13.78 5.06
CA HIS A 81 15.83 12.39 5.39
C HIS A 81 14.73 12.35 6.46
N GLN A 82 13.50 11.97 6.09
CA GLN A 82 12.39 11.76 7.04
C GLN A 82 12.39 10.35 7.66
N ASP A 83 13.23 9.42 7.18
CA ASP A 83 13.11 7.98 7.52
C ASP A 83 13.68 7.58 8.91
N ALA A 84 13.97 8.55 9.77
CA ALA A 84 14.52 8.24 11.10
C ALA A 84 13.58 7.33 11.91
N THR A 85 12.27 7.51 11.76
CA THR A 85 11.22 6.70 12.39
C THR A 85 11.36 5.20 12.06
N ILE A 86 11.42 4.82 10.77
CA ILE A 86 11.50 3.40 10.40
C ILE A 86 12.83 2.79 10.82
N TYR A 87 13.95 3.50 10.65
CA TYR A 87 15.26 3.00 11.07
C TYR A 87 15.30 2.73 12.58
N LEU A 88 14.81 3.67 13.40
CA LEU A 88 14.76 3.51 14.86
C LEU A 88 13.83 2.35 15.26
N MET A 89 12.68 2.21 14.59
CA MET A 89 11.75 1.10 14.82
C MET A 89 12.34 -0.26 14.43
N ASN A 90 13.12 -0.33 13.36
CA ASN A 90 13.80 -1.57 12.95
C ASN A 90 14.82 -2.02 14.01
N ILE A 91 15.62 -1.07 14.52
CA ILE A 91 16.54 -1.31 15.63
C ILE A 91 15.77 -1.82 16.86
N GLN A 92 14.64 -1.19 17.20
CA GLN A 92 13.82 -1.59 18.33
C GLN A 92 13.22 -3.00 18.16
N ARG A 93 12.66 -3.33 17.01
CA ARG A 93 12.04 -4.65 16.78
C ARG A 93 13.04 -5.79 16.84
N ASN A 94 14.25 -5.53 16.36
CA ASN A 94 15.33 -6.49 16.40
C ASN A 94 16.12 -6.41 17.71
N TRP A 95 15.64 -5.68 18.73
CA TRP A 95 16.34 -5.48 19.99
C TRP A 95 16.86 -6.78 20.57
N SER A 96 16.02 -7.81 20.68
CA SER A 96 16.45 -9.10 21.23
C SER A 96 17.60 -9.76 20.47
N LYS A 97 17.73 -9.54 19.16
CA LYS A 97 18.74 -10.13 18.28
C LYS A 97 20.09 -9.43 18.35
N TRP A 98 20.13 -8.15 18.73
CA TRP A 98 21.36 -7.38 18.82
C TRP A 98 22.29 -7.86 19.94
N SER A 99 23.60 -7.69 19.73
CA SER A 99 24.62 -8.00 20.71
C SER A 99 24.45 -7.15 21.98
N PRO A 100 24.88 -7.65 23.16
CA PRO A 100 24.88 -6.86 24.39
C PRO A 100 25.63 -5.52 24.24
N ARG A 101 26.71 -5.51 23.46
CA ARG A 101 27.51 -4.30 23.19
C ARG A 101 26.73 -3.29 22.36
N PHE A 102 26.06 -3.74 21.29
CA PHE A 102 25.21 -2.87 20.50
C PHE A 102 24.09 -2.28 21.37
N LYS A 103 23.42 -3.10 22.20
CA LYS A 103 22.35 -2.64 23.11
C LYS A 103 22.81 -1.60 24.12
N GLU A 104 24.01 -1.75 24.65
CA GLU A 104 24.63 -0.78 25.57
C GLU A 104 24.83 0.56 24.88
N ASN A 105 25.35 0.55 23.64
CA ASN A 105 25.57 1.77 22.86
C ASN A 105 24.28 2.40 22.34
N ALA A 106 23.44 1.60 21.67
CA ALA A 106 22.24 2.05 20.99
C ALA A 106 21.16 2.52 21.98
N GLY A 107 21.03 1.88 23.14
CA GLY A 107 19.91 2.19 24.02
C GLY A 107 20.15 3.40 24.92
N ALA A 108 21.34 3.98 24.89
CA ALA A 108 21.57 5.33 25.39
C ALA A 108 20.81 6.40 24.58
N TYR A 109 20.40 6.09 23.35
CA TYR A 109 19.74 7.02 22.43
C TYR A 109 18.21 7.00 22.49
N PHE A 110 17.60 6.01 23.14
CA PHE A 110 16.15 5.90 23.28
C PHE A 110 15.72 6.47 24.62
N LEU A 111 14.66 7.29 24.62
CA LEU A 111 14.07 7.75 25.88
C LEU A 111 13.50 6.57 26.66
N LYS A 112 13.85 6.54 27.96
CA LYS A 112 13.32 5.55 28.88
C LYS A 112 11.93 5.96 29.30
N LYS A 113 11.01 5.00 29.37
CA LYS A 113 9.72 5.24 29.99
C LYS A 113 9.94 5.66 31.46
N PRO A 114 9.46 6.83 31.90
CA PRO A 114 9.57 7.22 33.31
C PRO A 114 8.87 6.17 34.18
N ARG A 115 9.46 5.80 35.33
CA ARG A 115 8.74 4.99 36.32
C ARG A 115 7.53 5.78 36.79
N SER A 116 6.33 5.24 36.65
CA SER A 116 5.11 5.84 37.18
C SER A 116 5.30 6.06 38.68
N PHE A 117 5.46 7.31 39.12
CA PHE A 117 5.48 7.61 40.55
C PHE A 117 4.06 7.45 41.08
N GLU A 118 3.88 6.55 42.06
CA GLU A 118 2.76 6.70 42.98
C GLU A 118 2.82 8.11 43.58
N PRO A 119 1.69 8.81 43.73
CA PRO A 119 1.66 10.24 43.97
C PRO A 119 2.27 10.55 45.34
N ILE A 120 3.52 11.01 45.35
CA ILE A 120 4.10 11.65 46.53
C ILE A 120 3.38 12.99 46.67
N SER A 121 2.62 13.09 47.74
CA SER A 121 1.95 14.29 48.23
C SER A 121 2.85 15.53 48.13
N ALA A 122 2.64 16.35 47.10
CA ALA A 122 3.21 17.68 47.00
C ALA A 122 2.10 18.72 46.74
N PRO A 123 2.27 19.96 47.22
CA PRO A 123 1.17 20.89 47.45
C PRO A 123 0.62 21.46 46.15
N LYS A 124 -0.71 21.60 46.12
CA LYS A 124 -1.49 22.27 45.09
C LYS A 124 -0.92 23.66 44.78
N THR A 125 -0.22 23.78 43.66
CA THR A 125 -0.13 25.02 42.89
C THR A 125 -0.69 24.76 41.51
N LEU A 126 -1.41 25.75 40.98
CA LEU A 126 -2.40 25.66 39.90
C LEU A 126 -1.71 25.23 38.59
N MET A 127 -2.15 24.22 37.85
CA MET A 127 -3.44 24.18 37.17
C MET A 127 -4.09 22.78 37.21
N ARG A 128 -5.41 22.74 37.25
CA ARG A 128 -6.18 21.56 36.87
C ARG A 128 -7.23 21.97 35.84
N SER A 129 -7.08 21.43 34.65
CA SER A 129 -8.18 20.77 33.94
C SER A 129 -7.60 19.45 33.40
N ASN A 130 -7.74 18.38 34.19
CA ASN A 130 -6.98 17.13 34.08
C ASN A 130 -6.99 16.48 32.67
N LYS A 131 -5.85 16.54 31.98
CA LYS A 131 -5.24 15.43 31.21
C LYS A 131 -3.85 15.21 31.85
N THR A 132 -3.58 14.03 32.41
CA THR A 132 -2.39 13.80 33.27
C THR A 132 -1.11 13.71 32.43
N ILE A 133 0.09 13.95 32.95
CA ILE A 133 1.33 13.65 32.19
C ILE A 133 1.75 12.21 32.49
N ARG A 134 2.34 11.51 31.51
CA ARG A 134 2.68 10.10 31.68
C ARG A 134 3.84 9.85 32.64
N GLY A 135 4.69 10.84 32.85
CA GLY A 135 5.81 10.82 33.78
C GLY A 135 6.04 12.19 34.44
N VAL A 136 7.15 12.31 35.17
CA VAL A 136 7.71 13.62 35.50
C VAL A 136 8.44 14.17 34.27
N HIS A 137 8.45 15.49 34.10
CA HIS A 137 9.20 16.14 33.03
C HIS A 137 10.65 15.70 33.04
N LEU A 138 11.13 15.26 31.89
CA LEU A 138 12.50 14.76 31.70
C LEU A 138 13.47 15.92 31.41
N LEU A 139 12.97 16.99 30.79
CA LEU A 139 13.73 18.19 30.45
C LEU A 139 13.34 19.38 31.35
N PRO A 140 14.24 20.36 31.56
CA PRO A 140 14.05 21.44 32.53
C PRO A 140 13.01 22.48 32.15
N ASN A 141 12.60 22.53 30.88
CA ASN A 141 11.54 23.39 30.40
C ASN A 141 10.46 22.54 29.73
N TRP A 142 9.21 22.91 29.97
CA TRP A 142 8.07 22.26 29.37
C TRP A 142 6.92 23.25 29.22
N VAL A 143 6.02 22.96 28.27
CA VAL A 143 4.73 23.60 28.14
C VAL A 143 3.67 22.51 27.91
N GLU A 144 2.54 22.64 28.58
CA GLU A 144 1.39 21.76 28.39
C GLU A 144 0.35 22.49 27.55
N THR A 145 -0.22 21.78 26.59
CA THR A 145 -1.35 22.23 25.78
C THR A 145 -2.58 21.37 26.10
N GLN A 146 -3.61 21.41 25.26
CA GLN A 146 -4.80 20.59 25.47
C GLN A 146 -4.48 19.10 25.37
N ASN A 147 -3.60 18.73 24.43
CA ASN A 147 -3.31 17.35 24.06
C ASN A 147 -1.86 16.93 24.26
N PHE A 148 -0.93 17.88 24.37
CA PHE A 148 0.51 17.60 24.36
C PHE A 148 1.23 18.12 25.60
N SER A 149 2.33 17.43 25.94
CA SER A 149 3.39 17.89 26.83
C SER A 149 4.63 18.10 25.98
N VAL A 150 5.03 19.36 25.76
CA VAL A 150 6.15 19.73 24.91
C VAL A 150 7.35 20.10 25.79
N GLU A 151 8.45 19.38 25.68
CA GLU A 151 9.61 19.47 26.57
C GLU A 151 10.90 19.87 25.84
N TRP A 152 11.76 20.69 26.45
CA TRP A 152 13.04 21.15 25.86
C TRP A 152 14.10 21.61 26.89
N GLY A 153 15.35 21.82 26.44
CA GLY A 153 16.50 22.22 27.27
C GLY A 153 17.36 21.05 27.77
N ASN A 154 18.51 21.30 28.42
CA ASN A 154 19.51 20.26 28.74
C ASN A 154 19.19 19.47 30.02
N SER A 155 19.58 18.19 30.09
CA SER A 155 19.08 17.29 31.14
C SER A 155 19.52 17.63 32.57
N ALA A 156 18.62 17.30 33.50
CA ALA A 156 18.80 17.22 34.93
C ALA A 156 19.65 15.99 35.34
N SER A 157 20.98 16.11 35.33
CA SER A 157 21.82 15.15 36.07
C SER A 157 21.69 15.40 37.58
N GLY A 158 20.87 14.60 38.25
CA GLY A 158 21.09 14.11 39.63
C GLY A 158 21.23 15.11 40.80
N GLY A 159 20.89 16.39 40.62
CA GLY A 159 21.01 17.39 41.68
C GLY A 159 20.42 18.75 41.36
N ASP A 160 20.06 19.00 40.09
CA ASP A 160 19.27 20.17 39.78
C ASP A 160 17.82 19.90 40.17
N SER A 161 17.39 20.60 41.20
CA SER A 161 16.07 20.45 41.80
C SER A 161 14.93 20.97 40.91
N GLY A 162 15.20 21.44 39.69
CA GLY A 162 14.20 22.04 38.81
C GLY A 162 13.73 23.41 39.31
N TRP A 163 14.54 24.05 40.17
CA TRP A 163 14.28 25.39 40.73
C TRP A 163 15.06 26.49 39.99
N ASP A 164 16.08 26.15 39.20
CA ASP A 164 16.96 27.12 38.53
C ASP A 164 16.62 27.38 37.05
N SER A 165 15.80 26.54 36.40
CA SER A 165 15.08 26.95 35.19
C SER A 165 13.84 27.73 35.62
N ASN A 166 13.71 28.98 35.18
CA ASN A 166 12.46 29.73 35.36
C ASN A 166 11.36 28.96 34.60
N GLN A 167 10.62 28.12 35.31
CA GLN A 167 9.55 27.29 34.77
C GLN A 167 8.59 28.18 33.97
N ILE A 168 8.51 28.00 32.66
CA ILE A 168 7.54 28.72 31.82
C ILE A 168 6.24 27.93 31.87
N LEU A 169 5.50 28.10 32.97
CA LEU A 169 4.41 27.22 33.41
C LEU A 169 3.07 27.32 32.65
N ALA A 170 2.97 28.08 31.55
CA ALA A 170 1.85 28.02 30.57
C ALA A 170 1.75 29.30 29.74
N CYS A 171 1.36 29.16 28.48
CA CYS A 171 0.73 30.23 27.69
C CYS A 171 -0.71 29.82 27.38
N SER A 172 -1.67 30.34 28.16
CA SER A 172 -3.09 30.28 27.80
C SER A 172 -3.53 31.66 27.32
N GLN A 173 -3.80 31.74 26.01
CA GLN A 173 -4.55 32.78 25.31
C GLN A 173 -4.03 34.24 25.38
N GLY A 174 -3.34 34.65 24.31
CA GLY A 174 -3.53 36.00 23.74
C GLY A 174 -2.51 37.10 24.09
N ALA A 175 -1.40 36.79 24.74
CA ALA A 175 -0.28 37.74 24.89
C ALA A 175 1.05 37.08 24.51
N THR A 176 1.96 37.85 23.90
CA THR A 176 3.33 37.44 23.59
C THR A 176 3.99 36.89 24.86
N CYS A 177 4.39 35.61 24.83
CA CYS A 177 5.05 34.93 25.92
C CYS A 177 6.42 35.61 26.15
N THR A 178 6.50 36.56 27.07
CA THR A 178 7.80 37.08 27.53
C THR A 178 8.56 35.93 28.19
N GLY A 179 9.45 35.28 27.43
CA GLY A 179 10.33 34.21 27.92
C GLY A 179 10.27 32.89 27.12
N MET A 180 9.20 32.62 26.35
CA MET A 180 9.12 31.43 25.50
C MET A 180 9.74 31.75 24.14
N PRO A 181 10.68 30.92 23.62
CA PRO A 181 11.18 31.13 22.27
C PRO A 181 10.05 30.91 21.25
N ASP A 182 9.88 31.83 20.30
CA ASP A 182 8.83 31.78 19.26
C ASP A 182 8.73 30.42 18.53
N VAL A 183 9.85 29.68 18.44
CA VAL A 183 9.88 28.34 17.84
C VAL A 183 9.13 27.29 18.65
N ILE A 184 9.14 27.38 19.98
CA ILE A 184 8.42 26.45 20.87
C ILE A 184 6.92 26.69 20.76
N ASP A 185 6.50 27.97 20.72
CA ASP A 185 5.09 28.34 20.58
C ASP A 185 4.50 27.77 19.28
N ARG A 186 5.24 27.90 18.17
CA ARG A 186 4.81 27.36 16.88
C ARG A 186 4.72 25.84 16.87
N TRP A 187 5.68 25.12 17.47
CA TRP A 187 5.58 23.66 17.57
C TRP A 187 4.33 23.25 18.35
N ALA A 188 4.10 23.86 19.52
CA ALA A 188 2.93 23.59 20.33
C ALA A 188 1.62 23.90 19.58
N GLU A 189 1.55 25.02 18.87
CA GLU A 189 0.41 25.41 18.03
C GLU A 189 0.16 24.40 16.90
N TYR A 190 1.18 24.07 16.10
CA TYR A 190 1.02 23.14 14.97
C TYR A 190 0.69 21.72 15.43
N PHE A 191 1.19 21.26 16.58
CA PHE A 191 0.79 19.95 17.11
C PHE A 191 -0.70 19.92 17.52
N GLU A 192 -1.24 21.01 18.07
CA GLU A 192 -2.68 21.11 18.33
C GLU A 192 -3.51 21.21 17.04
N GLU A 193 -3.02 21.93 16.01
CA GLU A 193 -3.65 21.97 14.69
C GLU A 193 -3.75 20.57 14.07
N VAL A 194 -2.64 19.81 14.07
CA VAL A 194 -2.64 18.45 13.49
C VAL A 194 -3.47 17.47 14.32
N TRP A 195 -3.54 17.64 15.66
CA TRP A 195 -4.47 16.86 16.48
C TRP A 195 -5.91 17.10 16.05
N THR A 196 -6.33 18.36 15.92
CA THR A 196 -7.68 18.71 15.47
C THR A 196 -7.95 18.17 14.06
N SER A 197 -7.00 18.28 13.14
CA SER A 197 -7.18 17.79 11.76
C SER A 197 -7.26 16.27 11.68
N GLU A 198 -6.30 15.54 12.24
CA GLU A 198 -6.18 14.10 12.08
C GLU A 198 -7.14 13.30 12.97
N VAL A 199 -7.28 13.69 14.24
CA VAL A 199 -8.10 12.95 15.21
C VAL A 199 -9.55 13.43 15.16
N GLU A 200 -9.79 14.75 15.22
CA GLU A 200 -11.15 15.29 15.30
C GLU A 200 -11.80 15.46 13.91
N GLY A 201 -11.01 15.86 12.91
CA GLY A 201 -11.45 16.10 11.54
C GLY A 201 -11.59 14.82 10.71
N LEU A 202 -10.49 14.09 10.53
CA LEU A 202 -10.45 12.84 9.76
C LEU A 202 -10.93 11.61 10.55
N GLY A 203 -11.03 11.74 11.88
CA GLY A 203 -11.60 10.70 12.75
C GLY A 203 -10.67 9.52 13.01
N PHE A 204 -9.35 9.69 12.84
CA PHE A 204 -8.39 8.66 13.22
C PHE A 204 -8.39 8.41 14.72
N SER A 205 -8.07 7.17 15.11
CA SER A 205 -7.87 6.81 16.51
C SER A 205 -6.73 7.64 17.12
N GLN A 206 -6.97 8.31 18.24
CA GLN A 206 -5.94 9.05 18.97
C GLN A 206 -4.79 8.12 19.41
N PRO A 207 -3.54 8.63 19.55
CA PRO A 207 -2.41 7.81 19.99
C PRO A 207 -2.67 7.11 21.34
N TYR A 208 -2.18 5.89 21.50
CA TYR A 208 -2.40 5.08 22.70
C TYR A 208 -1.95 5.80 23.98
N GLY A 209 -2.80 5.80 25.01
CA GLY A 209 -2.53 6.43 26.29
C GLY A 209 -3.07 7.85 26.41
N THR A 210 -3.45 8.48 25.29
CA THR A 210 -3.91 9.87 25.29
C THR A 210 -5.33 10.08 25.81
N GLU A 211 -6.06 8.99 26.08
CA GLU A 211 -7.32 9.01 26.84
C GLU A 211 -7.13 9.40 28.31
N THR A 212 -5.90 9.23 28.82
CA THR A 212 -5.53 9.55 30.19
C THR A 212 -4.43 10.60 30.23
N TYR A 213 -3.46 10.51 29.32
CA TYR A 213 -2.23 11.29 29.39
C TYR A 213 -2.07 12.31 28.27
N LEU A 214 -1.30 13.38 28.49
CA LEU A 214 -0.79 14.24 27.43
C LEU A 214 0.21 13.46 26.57
N TYR A 215 0.25 13.75 25.27
CA TYR A 215 1.19 13.13 24.34
C TYR A 215 2.54 13.85 24.39
N ASP A 216 3.64 13.11 24.49
CA ASP A 216 4.96 13.68 24.74
C ASP A 216 5.65 14.10 23.42
N VAL A 217 6.10 15.37 23.37
CA VAL A 217 6.90 15.94 22.28
C VAL A 217 8.18 16.51 22.87
N TYR A 218 9.34 16.13 22.33
CA TYR A 218 10.64 16.64 22.75
C TYR A 218 11.24 17.51 21.65
N ILE A 219 11.74 18.69 22.01
CA ILE A 219 12.38 19.61 21.06
C ILE A 219 13.90 19.51 21.20
N ALA A 220 14.51 18.86 20.22
CA ALA A 220 15.95 18.65 20.08
C ALA A 220 16.71 19.95 19.79
N ASN A 221 18.03 19.95 20.03
CA ASN A 221 18.95 21.04 19.66
C ASN A 221 18.61 22.42 20.27
N THR A 222 18.02 22.44 21.45
CA THR A 222 17.57 23.67 22.12
C THR A 222 18.62 24.32 23.02
N MET A 223 19.90 23.92 22.91
CA MET A 223 21.08 24.33 23.69
C MET A 223 20.82 25.47 24.68
N ASP A 224 20.82 25.15 25.98
CA ASP A 224 20.92 26.22 26.98
C ASP A 224 22.33 26.81 26.99
N ASN A 225 22.44 28.13 26.91
CA ASN A 225 23.75 28.82 26.91
C ASN A 225 24.28 28.96 28.34
N ILE A 226 24.24 27.87 29.13
CA ILE A 226 24.67 27.85 30.53
C ILE A 226 26.19 27.63 30.58
N GLN A 227 26.91 28.68 30.96
CA GLN A 227 28.36 28.69 31.05
C GLN A 227 28.85 27.66 32.09
N GLY A 228 29.51 26.58 31.64
CA GLY A 228 30.08 25.54 32.51
C GLY A 228 29.28 24.23 32.57
N ASN A 229 28.18 24.13 31.83
CA ASN A 229 27.43 22.89 31.67
C ASN A 229 27.97 22.09 30.48
N SER A 230 28.78 21.04 30.74
CA SER A 230 29.30 20.12 29.71
C SER A 230 28.44 18.86 29.55
N ASP A 231 27.35 18.74 30.31
CA ASP A 231 26.54 17.53 30.39
C ASP A 231 25.31 17.68 29.49
N ASP A 232 25.56 17.62 28.17
CA ASP A 232 24.53 17.69 27.15
C ASP A 232 23.91 16.30 26.93
N ILE A 233 22.72 16.10 27.49
CA ILE A 233 21.90 14.89 27.32
C ILE A 233 20.55 15.27 26.68
N THR A 234 20.48 16.36 25.92
CA THR A 234 19.33 16.58 25.04
C THR A 234 19.28 15.51 23.96
N PRO A 235 18.09 15.16 23.45
CA PRO A 235 18.00 14.56 22.13
C PRO A 235 18.67 15.53 21.16
N PHE A 236 19.82 15.14 20.61
CA PHE A 236 20.42 15.84 19.49
C PHE A 236 19.82 15.26 18.22
N LEU A 237 19.42 16.12 17.29
CA LEU A 237 18.95 15.69 15.97
C LEU A 237 19.84 16.32 14.89
N ASN A 238 20.44 15.49 14.05
CA ASN A 238 21.31 15.96 12.99
C ASN A 238 20.54 16.90 12.03
N PRO A 239 21.17 17.98 11.51
CA PRO A 239 20.55 18.89 10.53
C PRO A 239 19.94 18.24 9.28
N GLY A 240 20.25 16.98 8.96
CA GLY A 240 19.59 16.22 7.89
C GLY A 240 18.15 15.76 8.21
N TYR A 241 17.73 15.78 9.47
CA TYR A 241 16.44 15.27 9.95
C TYR A 241 15.60 16.40 10.56
N LEU A 242 14.29 16.38 10.31
CA LEU A 242 13.34 17.39 10.82
C LEU A 242 12.67 16.93 12.11
N GLY A 243 12.32 15.65 12.18
CA GLY A 243 11.75 14.99 13.33
C GLY A 243 11.84 13.48 13.21
N PHE A 244 11.32 12.78 14.22
CA PHE A 244 11.00 11.36 14.18
C PHE A 244 9.97 11.03 15.26
N THR A 245 9.28 9.92 15.08
CA THR A 245 8.39 9.31 16.08
C THR A 245 8.88 7.92 16.41
N VAL A 246 8.96 7.59 17.70
CA VAL A 246 9.38 6.26 18.14
C VAL A 246 8.68 5.89 19.43
N THR A 247 8.77 4.63 19.82
CA THR A 247 8.19 4.14 21.08
C THR A 247 9.21 4.09 22.22
N TYR A 248 8.73 4.22 23.45
CA TYR A 248 9.60 4.21 24.64
C TYR A 248 10.26 2.84 24.89
N CYS A 249 11.49 2.83 25.43
CA CYS A 249 12.21 1.61 25.81
C CYS A 249 12.35 1.46 27.34
N ASP A 250 12.11 0.26 27.90
CA ASP A 250 12.34 -0.06 29.31
C ASP A 250 13.57 -0.98 29.48
N TYR A 251 14.51 -0.58 30.34
CA TYR A 251 15.75 -1.30 30.62
C TYR A 251 15.68 -2.26 31.82
N GLU A 252 14.72 -2.10 32.73
CA GLU A 252 14.76 -2.73 34.05
C GLU A 252 13.54 -3.61 34.37
N LEU A 253 12.41 -3.42 33.69
CA LEU A 253 11.23 -4.28 33.82
C LEU A 253 11.03 -5.05 32.52
N PHE A 254 11.60 -6.27 32.47
CA PHE A 254 11.25 -7.36 31.56
C PHE A 254 10.58 -6.97 30.22
N ASN A 255 11.37 -6.81 29.15
CA ASN A 255 10.95 -7.10 27.77
C ASN A 255 9.67 -6.41 27.25
N ILE A 256 9.31 -5.20 27.69
CA ILE A 256 8.26 -4.40 27.01
C ILE A 256 8.83 -3.74 25.73
N CYS A 257 9.49 -4.54 24.90
CA CYS A 257 9.63 -4.34 23.45
C CYS A 257 9.40 -5.68 22.70
N LYS A 258 9.03 -6.75 23.42
CA LYS A 258 9.17 -8.13 22.93
C LYS A 258 7.88 -8.76 22.43
N ASP A 259 6.71 -8.43 22.99
CA ASP A 259 5.55 -9.32 22.84
C ASP A 259 4.21 -8.63 22.48
N ASN A 260 4.15 -7.30 22.30
CA ASN A 260 2.99 -6.60 21.71
C ASN A 260 3.31 -5.11 21.48
N VAL A 261 3.49 -4.67 20.23
CA VAL A 261 3.61 -3.22 19.91
C VAL A 261 2.28 -2.48 20.14
N THR A 262 1.18 -3.22 20.35
CA THR A 262 -0.14 -2.67 20.65
C THR A 262 -0.25 -1.91 21.99
N ASP A 263 0.77 -1.99 22.85
CA ASP A 263 0.87 -1.22 24.11
C ASP A 263 2.05 -0.23 24.11
N ALA A 264 2.65 0.02 22.95
CA ALA A 264 3.84 0.84 22.80
C ALA A 264 3.47 2.31 22.64
N TYR A 265 3.28 2.97 23.78
CA TYR A 265 3.23 4.42 23.83
C TYR A 265 4.42 5.02 23.08
N SER A 266 4.13 5.97 22.20
CA SER A 266 5.09 6.69 21.39
C SER A 266 5.37 8.08 21.94
N TYR A 267 6.42 8.70 21.41
CA TYR A 267 6.75 10.11 21.58
C TYR A 267 7.33 10.64 20.27
N ILE A 268 7.26 11.96 20.11
CA ILE A 268 7.84 12.66 18.97
C ILE A 268 9.08 13.41 19.42
N VAL A 269 10.10 13.45 18.56
CA VAL A 269 11.24 14.37 18.69
C VAL A 269 11.30 15.24 17.45
N VAL A 270 11.30 16.56 17.63
CA VAL A 270 11.42 17.53 16.53
C VAL A 270 12.64 18.42 16.69
N ARG A 271 13.15 18.94 15.58
CA ARG A 271 14.31 19.83 15.60
C ARG A 271 13.93 21.25 16.03
N GLY A 272 14.51 21.70 17.13
CA GLY A 272 14.32 23.06 17.67
C GLY A 272 14.99 24.18 16.90
N THR A 273 15.89 23.87 15.97
CA THR A 273 16.57 24.88 15.13
C THR A 273 15.82 25.19 13.83
N ILE A 274 14.64 24.60 13.60
CA ILE A 274 13.79 24.92 12.43
C ILE A 274 13.11 26.25 12.70
N ALA A 275 13.30 27.22 11.79
CA ALA A 275 12.61 28.50 11.83
C ALA A 275 11.58 28.67 10.69
N ASP A 276 11.63 27.79 9.69
CA ASP A 276 10.75 27.76 8.53
C ASP A 276 9.40 27.14 8.90
N THR A 277 8.32 27.90 8.73
CA THR A 277 6.98 27.51 9.19
C THR A 277 6.44 26.30 8.45
N ASP A 278 6.71 26.23 7.14
CA ASP A 278 6.17 25.22 6.25
C ASP A 278 6.78 23.86 6.60
N ASN A 279 8.10 23.81 6.82
CA ASN A 279 8.78 22.61 7.33
C ASN A 279 8.26 22.18 8.70
N MET A 280 7.96 23.10 9.62
CA MET A 280 7.42 22.75 10.93
C MET A 280 6.03 22.12 10.83
N LYS A 281 5.15 22.73 10.02
CA LYS A 281 3.79 22.24 9.77
C LYS A 281 3.78 20.82 9.20
N VAL A 282 4.43 20.59 8.06
CA VAL A 282 4.44 19.27 7.43
C VAL A 282 5.14 18.22 8.31
N THR A 283 6.18 18.59 9.05
CA THR A 283 6.82 17.68 10.02
C THR A 283 5.86 17.34 11.16
N ALA A 284 5.10 18.29 11.69
CA ALA A 284 4.13 18.01 12.75
C ALA A 284 3.05 17.02 12.27
N ALA A 285 2.51 17.21 11.06
CA ALA A 285 1.53 16.29 10.47
C ALA A 285 2.12 14.90 10.22
N HIS A 286 3.31 14.84 9.62
CA HIS A 286 3.99 13.59 9.32
C HIS A 286 4.28 12.76 10.58
N GLU A 287 4.93 13.37 11.57
CA GLU A 287 5.37 12.67 12.77
C GLU A 287 4.19 12.33 13.69
N PHE A 288 3.17 13.19 13.77
CA PHE A 288 1.97 12.90 14.53
C PHE A 288 1.14 11.78 13.89
N PHE A 289 1.12 11.69 12.55
CA PHE A 289 0.47 10.55 11.91
C PHE A 289 1.17 9.23 12.22
N HIS A 290 2.51 9.20 12.31
CA HIS A 290 3.21 8.02 12.84
C HIS A 290 2.78 7.68 14.27
N ALA A 291 2.54 8.67 15.13
CA ALA A 291 2.06 8.44 16.48
C ALA A 291 0.69 7.74 16.50
N ILE A 292 -0.19 8.10 15.56
CA ILE A 292 -1.46 7.43 15.32
C ILE A 292 -1.22 6.01 14.77
N GLN A 293 -0.38 5.84 13.76
CA GLN A 293 -0.09 4.52 13.19
C GLN A 293 0.43 3.54 14.26
N PHE A 294 1.26 4.01 15.20
CA PHE A 294 1.75 3.22 16.34
C PHE A 294 0.67 2.74 17.31
N THR A 295 -0.52 3.36 17.33
CA THR A 295 -1.64 2.87 18.16
C THR A 295 -2.36 1.67 17.57
N LEU A 296 -2.12 1.34 16.30
CA LEU A 296 -2.93 0.37 15.58
C LEU A 296 -2.46 -1.07 15.83
N PRO A 297 -3.40 -2.03 16.03
CA PRO A 297 -3.04 -3.38 16.44
C PRO A 297 -2.26 -4.18 15.39
N THR A 298 -2.36 -3.79 14.11
CA THR A 298 -1.72 -4.46 12.96
C THR A 298 -0.38 -3.83 12.59
N ILE A 299 0.11 -2.86 13.36
CA ILE A 299 1.33 -2.10 13.03
C ILE A 299 2.57 -3.00 12.87
N ASP A 300 2.59 -4.16 13.54
CA ASP A 300 3.65 -5.16 13.35
C ASP A 300 3.73 -5.70 11.93
N ASP A 301 2.58 -5.95 11.30
CA ASP A 301 2.50 -6.46 9.94
C ASP A 301 2.83 -5.36 8.90
N TRP A 302 2.50 -4.10 9.19
CA TRP A 302 2.75 -2.96 8.31
C TRP A 302 4.23 -2.58 8.20
N PHE A 303 5.00 -2.73 9.27
CA PHE A 303 6.45 -2.48 9.29
C PHE A 303 7.28 -3.69 8.81
N SER A 304 6.67 -4.63 8.09
CA SER A 304 7.41 -5.71 7.42
C SER A 304 8.01 -5.23 6.11
N ALA A 305 9.10 -5.87 5.64
CA ALA A 305 9.92 -5.43 4.51
C ALA A 305 9.21 -5.33 3.13
N GLY A 306 7.90 -5.60 3.04
CA GLY A 306 7.08 -5.38 1.84
C GLY A 306 5.92 -4.41 2.03
N ASN A 307 5.76 -3.83 3.22
CA ASN A 307 4.63 -2.99 3.61
C ASN A 307 5.06 -1.60 4.13
N ILE A 308 6.37 -1.39 4.37
CA ILE A 308 6.92 -0.12 4.89
C ILE A 308 6.54 1.08 4.03
N TRP A 309 6.53 0.91 2.71
CA TRP A 309 6.18 1.98 1.78
C TRP A 309 4.87 2.69 2.13
N TRP A 310 3.86 1.94 2.60
CA TRP A 310 2.54 2.49 2.94
C TRP A 310 2.59 3.38 4.19
N ILE A 311 3.52 3.11 5.12
CA ILE A 311 3.70 3.89 6.35
C ILE A 311 4.11 5.32 5.99
N GLU A 312 5.20 5.45 5.25
CA GLU A 312 5.78 6.74 4.84
C GLU A 312 4.91 7.44 3.78
N ALA A 313 4.33 6.68 2.84
CA ALA A 313 3.44 7.24 1.82
C ALA A 313 2.20 7.89 2.45
N THR A 314 1.60 7.25 3.46
CA THR A 314 0.42 7.81 4.13
C THR A 314 0.76 8.91 5.13
N ALA A 315 1.95 8.91 5.74
CA ALA A 315 2.44 10.04 6.54
C ALA A 315 2.75 11.26 5.65
N THR A 316 3.34 11.04 4.47
CA THR A 316 3.56 12.10 3.48
C THR A 316 2.25 12.62 2.89
N TRP A 317 1.29 11.75 2.62
CA TRP A 317 -0.07 12.16 2.23
C TRP A 317 -0.75 13.00 3.33
N MET A 318 -0.47 12.74 4.60
CA MET A 318 -1.02 13.55 5.70
C MET A 318 -0.48 14.98 5.70
N GLU A 319 0.75 15.20 5.20
CA GLU A 319 1.30 16.56 4.99
C GLU A 319 0.35 17.39 4.11
N GLU A 320 -0.11 16.81 3.01
CA GLU A 320 -1.04 17.43 2.05
C GLU A 320 -2.45 17.61 2.63
N VAL A 321 -3.00 16.59 3.28
CA VAL A 321 -4.38 16.64 3.77
C VAL A 321 -4.56 17.67 4.89
N VAL A 322 -3.53 17.84 5.73
CA VAL A 322 -3.58 18.79 6.85
C VAL A 322 -3.19 20.20 6.41
N TYR A 323 -2.22 20.33 5.51
CA TYR A 323 -1.68 21.62 5.04
C TYR A 323 -1.63 21.68 3.50
N ASP A 324 -2.82 21.70 2.89
CA ASP A 324 -3.07 21.81 1.44
C ASP A 324 -2.41 23.02 0.75
N ASP A 325 -1.96 24.02 1.53
CA ASP A 325 -1.21 25.17 1.02
C ASP A 325 0.33 24.99 1.04
N VAL A 326 0.84 23.85 1.54
CA VAL A 326 2.28 23.58 1.74
C VAL A 326 2.78 22.41 0.88
N ASN A 327 3.32 22.74 -0.29
CA ASN A 327 3.56 21.76 -1.35
C ASN A 327 4.99 21.20 -1.37
N HIS A 328 5.53 20.84 -0.20
CA HIS A 328 6.90 20.31 -0.08
C HIS A 328 7.10 18.93 -0.71
N TYR A 329 6.02 18.16 -0.87
CA TYR A 329 6.07 16.79 -1.39
C TYR A 329 6.34 16.71 -2.91
N TYR A 330 6.27 17.83 -3.64
CA TYR A 330 6.47 17.86 -5.10
C TYR A 330 7.81 17.29 -5.58
N SER A 331 8.89 17.53 -4.85
CA SER A 331 10.21 17.00 -5.21
C SER A 331 10.24 15.47 -5.12
N ARG A 332 9.53 14.89 -4.14
CA ARG A 332 9.36 13.45 -3.95
C ARG A 332 8.53 12.85 -5.08
N VAL A 333 7.42 13.48 -5.44
CA VAL A 333 6.56 13.07 -6.56
C VAL A 333 7.31 13.14 -7.89
N ARG A 334 8.06 14.22 -8.15
CA ARG A 334 8.90 14.34 -9.35
C ARG A 334 9.93 13.22 -9.43
N ARG A 335 10.58 12.89 -8.32
CA ARG A 335 11.56 11.79 -8.24
C ARG A 335 10.91 10.44 -8.48
N TRP A 336 9.71 10.22 -7.96
CA TRP A 336 8.93 9.01 -8.18
C TRP A 336 8.55 8.87 -9.66
N LEU A 337 8.02 9.93 -10.28
CA LEU A 337 7.69 9.97 -11.71
C LEU A 337 8.93 9.81 -12.60
N ALA A 338 10.11 10.17 -12.12
CA ALA A 338 11.37 9.91 -12.82
C ALA A 338 11.81 8.43 -12.78
N ASN A 339 11.26 7.63 -11.86
CA ASN A 339 11.60 6.21 -11.67
C ASN A 339 10.35 5.33 -11.57
N PRO A 340 9.42 5.37 -12.55
CA PRO A 340 8.13 4.71 -12.42
C PRO A 340 8.22 3.19 -12.59
N SER A 341 9.35 2.66 -13.07
CA SER A 341 9.61 1.22 -13.19
C SER A 341 9.84 0.54 -11.83
N LEU A 342 10.20 1.30 -10.79
CA LEU A 342 10.35 0.77 -9.44
C LEU A 342 9.01 0.33 -8.87
N SER A 343 9.06 -0.70 -8.01
CA SER A 343 7.89 -1.17 -7.28
C SER A 343 7.36 -0.11 -6.31
N LEU A 344 6.03 0.02 -6.19
CA LEU A 344 5.39 0.71 -5.04
C LEU A 344 5.87 0.17 -3.68
N LYS A 345 6.45 -1.03 -3.62
CA LYS A 345 6.97 -1.62 -2.38
C LYS A 345 8.44 -1.26 -2.10
N SER A 346 9.10 -0.57 -3.03
CA SER A 346 10.49 -0.13 -2.89
C SER A 346 10.59 0.91 -1.79
N SER A 347 11.41 0.66 -0.78
CA SER A 347 11.55 1.56 0.37
C SER A 347 12.98 1.66 0.91
N GLY A 348 13.32 2.82 1.48
CA GLY A 348 14.58 3.10 2.15
C GLY A 348 15.65 3.74 1.26
N SER A 349 16.80 4.03 1.86
CA SER A 349 17.87 4.82 1.24
C SER A 349 18.41 4.28 -0.09
N GLN A 350 18.37 2.96 -0.30
CA GLN A 350 18.79 2.32 -1.56
C GLN A 350 17.89 2.68 -2.76
N TYR A 351 16.63 3.05 -2.51
CA TYR A 351 15.68 3.58 -3.50
C TYR A 351 15.46 5.08 -3.33
N ALA A 352 16.31 5.71 -2.52
CA ALA A 352 16.38 7.13 -2.27
C ALA A 352 15.05 7.79 -1.87
N GLY A 353 14.32 7.10 -0.97
CA GLY A 353 13.08 7.61 -0.41
C GLY A 353 11.89 7.50 -1.38
N HIS A 354 11.85 6.44 -2.20
CA HIS A 354 10.76 6.20 -3.15
C HIS A 354 9.39 6.17 -2.46
N GLU A 355 9.35 5.62 -1.25
CA GLU A 355 8.18 5.51 -0.37
C GLU A 355 7.50 6.84 -0.04
N TYR A 356 8.25 7.94 0.00
CA TYR A 356 7.67 9.28 0.19
C TYR A 356 6.93 9.75 -1.06
N GLY A 357 7.44 9.39 -2.24
CA GLY A 357 6.82 9.67 -3.52
C GLY A 357 5.61 8.77 -3.82
N ASP A 358 5.52 7.59 -3.20
CA ASP A 358 4.35 6.71 -3.27
C ASP A 358 3.08 7.37 -2.68
N SER A 359 3.21 8.50 -1.97
CA SER A 359 2.09 9.37 -1.63
C SER A 359 1.25 9.76 -2.85
N LEU A 360 1.84 9.85 -4.05
CA LEU A 360 1.10 10.07 -5.30
C LEU A 360 0.04 8.98 -5.56
N PHE A 361 0.32 7.73 -5.20
CA PHE A 361 -0.67 6.65 -5.30
C PHE A 361 -1.78 6.81 -4.26
N VAL A 362 -1.45 7.29 -3.05
CA VAL A 362 -2.45 7.59 -2.01
C VAL A 362 -3.35 8.75 -2.45
N ILE A 363 -2.77 9.86 -2.92
CA ILE A 363 -3.49 11.02 -3.50
C ILE A 363 -4.37 10.57 -4.67
N PHE A 364 -3.85 9.71 -5.56
CA PHE A 364 -4.66 9.14 -6.64
C PHE A 364 -5.89 8.41 -6.10
N LEU A 365 -5.70 7.54 -5.11
CA LEU A 365 -6.80 6.78 -4.54
C LEU A 365 -7.83 7.71 -3.88
N THR A 366 -7.40 8.65 -3.05
CA THR A 366 -8.29 9.49 -2.26
C THR A 366 -8.96 10.57 -3.10
N ASP A 367 -8.23 11.24 -4.00
CA ASP A 367 -8.69 12.49 -4.59
C ASP A 367 -9.20 12.31 -6.02
N VAL A 368 -8.70 11.31 -6.74
CA VAL A 368 -9.03 11.08 -8.15
C VAL A 368 -9.92 9.85 -8.33
N TYR A 369 -9.58 8.74 -7.68
CA TYR A 369 -10.22 7.45 -7.95
C TYR A 369 -11.47 7.22 -7.11
N LEU A 370 -11.40 7.49 -5.80
CA LEU A 370 -12.48 7.24 -4.86
C LEU A 370 -13.21 8.53 -4.44
N HIS A 371 -12.53 9.68 -4.49
CA HIS A 371 -13.01 10.96 -3.92
C HIS A 371 -13.40 10.82 -2.44
N ASP A 372 -12.57 10.12 -1.66
CA ASP A 372 -12.83 9.76 -0.26
C ASP A 372 -11.53 9.57 0.57
N ASN A 373 -11.21 10.57 1.39
CA ASN A 373 -10.06 10.53 2.29
C ASN A 373 -10.21 9.52 3.44
N ASP A 374 -11.44 9.10 3.79
CA ASP A 374 -11.65 8.07 4.81
C ASP A 374 -11.07 6.72 4.39
N PHE A 375 -10.79 6.52 3.09
CA PHE A 375 -10.17 5.31 2.57
C PHE A 375 -8.92 4.91 3.36
N VAL A 376 -8.01 5.86 3.61
CA VAL A 376 -6.74 5.62 4.30
C VAL A 376 -7.00 5.13 5.72
N ARG A 377 -7.94 5.77 6.43
CA ARG A 377 -8.38 5.33 7.77
C ARG A 377 -8.99 3.94 7.75
N TYR A 378 -9.82 3.61 6.76
CA TYR A 378 -10.40 2.27 6.64
C TYR A 378 -9.36 1.16 6.41
N VAL A 379 -8.27 1.47 5.71
CA VAL A 379 -7.14 0.54 5.52
C VAL A 379 -6.40 0.33 6.84
N TRP A 380 -6.05 1.42 7.52
CA TRP A 380 -5.30 1.41 8.77
C TRP A 380 -6.06 0.74 9.93
N GLU A 381 -7.34 1.07 10.12
CA GLU A 381 -8.19 0.48 11.16
C GLU A 381 -8.75 -0.90 10.77
N GLY A 382 -8.40 -1.38 9.58
CA GLY A 382 -8.79 -2.68 9.07
C GLY A 382 -8.02 -3.85 9.68
N GLN A 383 -8.47 -5.08 9.35
CA GLN A 383 -7.71 -6.29 9.66
C GLN A 383 -6.83 -6.68 8.48
N GLY A 384 -5.53 -6.79 8.74
CA GLY A 384 -4.48 -7.16 7.78
C GLY A 384 -3.48 -6.03 7.56
N ALA A 385 -2.54 -6.25 6.66
CA ALA A 385 -1.58 -5.24 6.21
C ALA A 385 -1.25 -5.43 4.72
N GLY A 386 -0.55 -4.45 4.15
CA GLY A 386 -0.07 -4.47 2.77
C GLY A 386 -1.19 -4.37 1.74
N ILE A 387 -0.88 -4.79 0.52
CA ILE A 387 -1.81 -4.75 -0.62
C ILE A 387 -3.12 -5.48 -0.33
N ASP A 388 -3.08 -6.58 0.42
CA ASP A 388 -4.29 -7.34 0.79
C ASP A 388 -5.26 -6.52 1.65
N ALA A 389 -4.74 -5.65 2.54
CA ALA A 389 -5.58 -4.75 3.34
C ALA A 389 -6.23 -3.66 2.45
N ILE A 390 -5.46 -3.09 1.53
CA ILE A 390 -5.92 -2.09 0.55
C ILE A 390 -7.01 -2.70 -0.34
N ASP A 391 -6.76 -3.87 -0.94
CA ASP A 391 -7.69 -4.61 -1.81
C ASP A 391 -8.99 -4.98 -1.08
N LYS A 392 -8.88 -5.36 0.19
CA LYS A 392 -10.05 -5.66 1.02
C LYS A 392 -10.93 -4.45 1.25
N VAL A 393 -10.36 -3.26 1.47
CA VAL A 393 -11.15 -2.02 1.62
C VAL A 393 -11.79 -1.64 0.29
N LEU A 394 -11.02 -1.64 -0.80
CA LEU A 394 -11.50 -1.37 -2.17
C LEU A 394 -12.69 -2.28 -2.53
N SER A 395 -12.59 -3.58 -2.25
CA SER A 395 -13.63 -4.55 -2.59
C SER A 395 -14.87 -4.46 -1.71
N LEU A 396 -14.71 -4.23 -0.41
CA LEU A 396 -15.85 -4.20 0.53
C LEU A 396 -16.62 -2.89 0.49
N ARG A 397 -15.95 -1.76 0.21
CA ARG A 397 -16.56 -0.42 0.30
C ARG A 397 -16.80 0.24 -1.06
N TYR A 398 -15.92 0.03 -2.03
CA TYR A 398 -15.92 0.77 -3.29
C TYR A 398 -16.24 -0.09 -4.51
N TYR A 399 -16.52 -1.38 -4.33
CA TYR A 399 -16.77 -2.34 -5.42
C TYR A 399 -15.64 -2.37 -6.47
N SER A 400 -14.41 -2.12 -6.01
CA SER A 400 -13.20 -2.12 -6.82
C SER A 400 -12.20 -3.16 -6.31
N ASP A 401 -11.03 -3.23 -6.95
CA ASP A 401 -9.90 -4.03 -6.49
C ASP A 401 -8.59 -3.30 -6.79
N PHE A 402 -7.51 -3.73 -6.13
CA PHE A 402 -6.20 -3.09 -6.23
C PHE A 402 -5.68 -3.09 -7.67
N GLU A 403 -5.86 -4.19 -8.41
CA GLU A 403 -5.41 -4.30 -9.80
C GLU A 403 -6.12 -3.28 -10.70
N SER A 404 -7.43 -3.07 -10.50
CA SER A 404 -8.18 -2.05 -11.24
C SER A 404 -7.70 -0.64 -10.90
N ALA A 405 -7.55 -0.33 -9.62
CA ALA A 405 -7.05 0.97 -9.18
C ALA A 405 -5.64 1.25 -9.71
N PHE A 406 -4.74 0.27 -9.63
CA PHE A 406 -3.36 0.41 -10.06
C PHE A 406 -3.23 0.60 -11.59
N LYS A 407 -4.07 -0.05 -12.39
CA LYS A 407 -4.14 0.22 -13.85
C LYS A 407 -4.58 1.65 -14.15
N GLU A 408 -5.56 2.16 -13.42
CA GLU A 408 -6.03 3.54 -13.57
C GLU A 408 -4.92 4.53 -13.20
N PHE A 409 -4.24 4.29 -12.08
CA PHE A 409 -3.07 5.05 -11.63
C PHE A 409 -1.94 5.06 -12.66
N ALA A 410 -1.50 3.88 -13.10
CA ALA A 410 -0.43 3.72 -14.08
C ALA A 410 -0.73 4.49 -15.38
N ALA A 411 -1.97 4.42 -15.86
CA ALA A 411 -2.38 5.12 -17.06
C ALA A 411 -2.47 6.65 -16.87
N LEU A 412 -2.97 7.13 -15.73
CA LEU A 412 -3.05 8.56 -15.43
C LEU A 412 -1.66 9.20 -15.43
N ASN A 413 -0.67 8.50 -14.88
CA ASN A 413 0.69 9.00 -14.77
C ASN A 413 1.39 9.24 -16.12
N ALA A 414 0.92 8.64 -17.22
CA ALA A 414 1.39 8.96 -18.57
C ALA A 414 1.13 10.43 -18.95
N VAL A 415 0.20 11.10 -18.26
CA VAL A 415 -0.24 12.47 -18.49
C VAL A 415 -0.34 13.27 -17.18
N ALA A 416 0.43 12.89 -16.14
CA ALA A 416 0.37 13.51 -14.81
C ALA A 416 0.46 15.05 -14.88
N ASP A 417 1.38 15.57 -15.70
CA ASP A 417 1.65 17.00 -15.93
C ASP A 417 0.49 17.79 -16.54
N LYS A 418 -0.49 17.10 -17.13
CA LYS A 418 -1.65 17.71 -17.81
C LYS A 418 -2.96 17.32 -17.17
N SER A 419 -2.90 16.48 -16.14
CA SER A 419 -4.04 15.72 -15.69
C SER A 419 -5.08 16.57 -14.95
N SER A 420 -4.70 17.65 -14.26
CA SER A 420 -5.63 18.57 -13.57
C SER A 420 -6.77 19.06 -14.48
N ILE A 421 -6.43 19.50 -15.69
CA ILE A 421 -7.39 19.98 -16.70
C ILE A 421 -8.29 18.85 -17.23
N TRP A 422 -7.85 17.60 -17.10
CA TRP A 422 -8.48 16.40 -17.63
C TRP A 422 -9.12 15.51 -16.55
N GLY A 423 -9.29 16.03 -15.33
CA GLY A 423 -9.92 15.31 -14.21
C GLY A 423 -8.98 14.35 -13.47
N GLY A 424 -7.67 14.60 -13.52
CA GLY A 424 -6.64 13.93 -12.73
C GLY A 424 -6.17 14.77 -11.55
N TYR A 425 -4.87 14.73 -11.23
CA TYR A 425 -4.31 15.39 -10.07
C TYR A 425 -4.50 16.91 -10.13
N GLU A 426 -5.09 17.51 -9.10
CA GLU A 426 -5.30 18.97 -9.01
C GLU A 426 -4.00 19.74 -9.26
N GLU A 427 -2.91 19.26 -8.68
CA GLU A 427 -1.60 19.89 -8.73
C GLU A 427 -0.65 19.29 -9.78
N GLY A 428 -1.18 18.48 -10.69
CA GLY A 428 -0.39 17.69 -11.65
C GLY A 428 0.61 18.49 -12.49
N GLU A 429 0.29 19.74 -12.85
CA GLU A 429 1.19 20.64 -13.60
C GLU A 429 2.53 20.89 -12.88
N ASN A 430 2.56 20.75 -11.56
CA ASN A 430 3.76 20.91 -10.73
C ASN A 430 4.55 19.61 -10.57
N TYR A 431 3.94 18.45 -10.81
CA TYR A 431 4.58 17.14 -10.62
C TYR A 431 5.55 16.77 -11.75
N GLY A 432 5.37 17.34 -12.93
CA GLY A 432 6.08 16.92 -14.14
C GLY A 432 5.52 15.62 -14.74
N SER A 433 6.19 15.10 -15.76
CA SER A 433 5.75 13.89 -16.49
C SER A 433 6.49 12.65 -16.02
N ALA A 434 5.82 11.50 -16.09
CA ALA A 434 6.49 10.21 -15.93
C ALA A 434 7.63 10.03 -16.95
N ALA A 435 8.74 9.43 -16.52
CA ALA A 435 9.87 9.13 -17.37
C ALA A 435 9.44 8.20 -18.53
N ILE A 436 9.88 8.57 -19.73
CA ILE A 436 9.56 7.84 -20.96
C ILE A 436 10.76 6.98 -21.35
N THR A 437 10.59 5.66 -21.34
CA THR A 437 11.63 4.69 -21.70
C THR A 437 12.07 4.86 -23.16
N ASN A 438 11.12 5.01 -24.08
CA ASN A 438 11.41 5.25 -25.50
C ASN A 438 10.38 6.17 -26.14
N THR A 439 10.82 7.02 -27.06
CA THR A 439 9.95 7.85 -27.91
C THR A 439 10.17 7.53 -29.39
N HIS A 440 9.09 7.21 -30.11
CA HIS A 440 9.13 6.88 -31.53
C HIS A 440 8.39 7.91 -32.38
N ARG A 441 9.00 8.30 -33.49
CA ARG A 441 8.39 9.10 -34.56
C ARG A 441 8.51 8.42 -35.94
N ASP A 442 9.47 7.52 -36.09
CA ASP A 442 9.74 6.78 -37.32
C ASP A 442 9.15 5.37 -37.24
N TYR A 443 8.57 4.91 -38.36
CA TYR A 443 7.85 3.63 -38.43
C TYR A 443 8.25 2.83 -39.68
N PRO A 444 8.29 1.49 -39.62
CA PRO A 444 7.92 0.64 -38.48
C PRO A 444 8.99 0.63 -37.37
N VAL A 445 8.53 0.46 -36.13
CA VAL A 445 9.38 0.17 -34.98
C VAL A 445 9.58 -1.34 -34.95
N SER A 446 10.83 -1.78 -35.18
CA SER A 446 11.23 -3.19 -35.05
C SER A 446 10.99 -3.70 -33.63
N SER A 447 10.86 -5.02 -33.47
CA SER A 447 10.73 -5.64 -32.14
C SER A 447 11.86 -5.16 -31.24
N THR A 448 11.47 -4.46 -30.17
CA THR A 448 12.38 -3.84 -29.20
C THR A 448 12.11 -4.48 -27.86
N GLU A 449 13.17 -5.02 -27.26
CA GLU A 449 13.14 -5.63 -25.93
C GLU A 449 13.47 -4.57 -24.87
N ILE A 450 12.69 -4.57 -23.78
CA ILE A 450 12.94 -3.78 -22.58
C ILE A 450 13.36 -4.73 -21.47
N LEU A 451 14.47 -4.41 -20.78
CA LEU A 451 15.16 -5.26 -19.82
C LEU A 451 15.88 -4.41 -18.76
N GLY A 452 16.23 -5.02 -17.61
CA GLY A 452 16.94 -4.33 -16.53
C GLY A 452 16.11 -3.23 -15.87
N GLU A 453 16.75 -2.13 -15.48
CA GLU A 453 16.12 -0.99 -14.77
C GLU A 453 15.02 -0.27 -15.57
N ASP A 454 15.04 -0.42 -16.89
CA ASP A 454 13.99 0.10 -17.80
C ASP A 454 12.73 -0.78 -17.81
N ALA A 455 12.85 -2.04 -17.37
CA ALA A 455 11.73 -2.95 -17.22
C ALA A 455 11.05 -2.74 -15.86
N PRO A 456 9.71 -2.83 -15.78
CA PRO A 456 9.01 -2.64 -14.53
C PRO A 456 9.26 -3.80 -13.54
N ASP A 457 9.31 -3.46 -12.26
CA ASP A 457 9.18 -4.38 -11.14
C ASP A 457 7.70 -4.71 -10.85
N GLU A 458 7.43 -5.56 -9.85
CA GLU A 458 6.07 -5.74 -9.32
C GLU A 458 5.49 -4.38 -8.92
N PHE A 459 4.33 -3.99 -9.48
CA PHE A 459 3.76 -2.65 -9.31
C PHE A 459 4.63 -1.49 -9.80
N GLY A 460 5.57 -1.77 -10.70
CA GLY A 460 6.23 -0.78 -11.54
C GLY A 460 5.51 -0.59 -12.87
N THR A 461 5.81 0.51 -13.55
CA THR A 461 5.23 0.87 -14.84
C THR A 461 6.29 1.40 -15.81
N GLY A 462 6.27 0.88 -17.04
CA GLY A 462 7.02 1.40 -18.18
C GLY A 462 6.15 2.24 -19.12
N TYR A 463 6.74 3.28 -19.71
CA TYR A 463 6.06 4.20 -20.64
C TYR A 463 6.81 4.30 -21.97
N ILE A 464 6.17 3.88 -23.06
CA ILE A 464 6.67 4.05 -24.42
C ILE A 464 5.79 5.05 -25.16
N LYS A 465 6.38 6.15 -25.66
CA LYS A 465 5.67 7.22 -26.36
C LYS A 465 5.77 7.05 -27.88
N PHE A 466 4.66 7.23 -28.56
CA PHE A 466 4.52 7.21 -30.01
C PHE A 466 3.97 8.55 -30.50
N LEU A 467 4.67 9.14 -31.47
CA LEU A 467 4.32 10.40 -32.10
C LEU A 467 4.02 10.19 -33.58
N PRO A 468 2.99 10.83 -34.13
CA PRO A 468 2.63 10.64 -35.52
C PRO A 468 3.74 11.15 -36.45
N PRO A 469 4.00 10.47 -37.57
CA PRO A 469 5.04 10.87 -38.54
C PRO A 469 4.66 12.16 -39.26
N ASP A 470 3.37 12.42 -39.39
CA ASP A 470 2.77 13.61 -40.00
C ASP A 470 1.36 13.88 -39.43
N ASN A 471 0.71 14.95 -39.89
CA ASN A 471 -0.64 15.33 -39.47
C ASN A 471 -1.75 14.67 -40.32
N SER A 472 -1.46 13.54 -40.99
CA SER A 472 -2.47 12.79 -41.75
C SER A 472 -3.22 11.80 -40.85
N ASN A 473 -4.35 11.28 -41.34
CA ASN A 473 -5.11 10.26 -40.63
C ASN A 473 -4.42 8.91 -40.79
N ASN A 474 -3.49 8.60 -39.88
CA ASN A 474 -2.77 7.34 -39.85
C ASN A 474 -3.47 6.35 -38.93
N ARG A 475 -3.18 5.07 -39.17
CA ARG A 475 -3.56 3.97 -38.29
C ARG A 475 -2.31 3.34 -37.67
N LEU A 476 -2.16 3.45 -36.36
CA LEU A 476 -1.02 2.92 -35.63
C LEU A 476 -1.36 1.56 -35.01
N GLN A 477 -0.65 0.51 -35.40
CA GLN A 477 -0.71 -0.78 -34.74
C GLN A 477 0.42 -0.89 -33.73
N ILE A 478 0.11 -1.35 -32.52
CA ILE A 478 1.09 -1.67 -31.47
C ILE A 478 0.89 -3.12 -31.04
N ASN A 479 1.98 -3.87 -31.00
CA ASN A 479 2.04 -5.21 -30.43
C ASN A 479 2.84 -5.17 -29.13
N PHE A 480 2.36 -5.93 -28.15
CA PHE A 480 3.02 -6.16 -26.88
C PHE A 480 3.22 -7.67 -26.69
N ASP A 481 4.35 -8.05 -26.12
CA ASP A 481 4.70 -9.43 -25.80
C ASP A 481 5.43 -9.45 -24.46
N GLY A 482 4.71 -9.78 -23.39
CA GLY A 482 5.25 -9.83 -22.04
C GLY A 482 5.67 -11.25 -21.66
N SER A 483 6.58 -11.37 -20.69
CA SER A 483 6.96 -12.69 -20.16
C SER A 483 5.76 -13.54 -19.72
N ASP A 484 5.66 -14.78 -20.23
CA ASP A 484 4.47 -15.65 -20.15
C ASP A 484 3.98 -15.97 -18.73
N SER A 485 4.92 -16.09 -17.79
CA SER A 485 4.62 -16.43 -16.40
C SER A 485 4.10 -15.25 -15.59
N ILE A 486 3.97 -14.06 -16.19
CA ILE A 486 3.71 -12.81 -15.47
C ILE A 486 2.30 -12.27 -15.70
N ASN A 487 1.70 -11.71 -14.65
CA ASN A 487 0.44 -11.00 -14.69
C ASN A 487 0.63 -9.55 -15.16
N TRP A 488 0.78 -9.37 -16.47
CA TRP A 488 0.86 -8.05 -17.09
C TRP A 488 -0.47 -7.31 -17.09
N ALA A 489 -0.39 -5.99 -16.99
CA ALA A 489 -1.34 -5.05 -17.54
C ALA A 489 -0.65 -4.24 -18.64
N ALA A 490 -1.27 -4.11 -19.80
CA ALA A 490 -0.82 -3.18 -20.83
C ALA A 490 -2.00 -2.34 -21.31
N GLN A 491 -1.80 -1.03 -21.43
CA GLN A 491 -2.83 -0.07 -21.81
C GLN A 491 -2.28 0.93 -22.82
N LEU A 492 -3.15 1.44 -23.68
CA LEU A 492 -2.86 2.59 -24.52
C LEU A 492 -3.52 3.83 -23.95
N VAL A 493 -2.76 4.88 -23.72
CA VAL A 493 -3.24 6.23 -23.38
C VAL A 493 -3.05 7.11 -24.60
N LYS A 494 -4.14 7.66 -25.14
CA LYS A 494 -4.14 8.40 -26.41
C LYS A 494 -4.55 9.85 -26.15
N VAL A 495 -3.63 10.78 -26.29
CA VAL A 495 -3.85 12.21 -26.02
C VAL A 495 -4.43 12.90 -27.25
N LYS A 496 -5.53 13.64 -27.05
CA LYS A 496 -6.23 14.35 -28.12
C LYS A 496 -5.52 15.64 -28.51
N ASN A 497 -5.43 15.91 -29.81
CA ASN A 497 -4.80 17.12 -30.36
C ASN A 497 -5.56 18.41 -30.04
N ASP A 498 -6.86 18.32 -29.75
CA ASP A 498 -7.71 19.46 -29.43
C ASP A 498 -7.59 19.93 -27.97
N GLY A 499 -6.77 19.25 -27.16
CA GLY A 499 -6.56 19.55 -25.75
C GLY A 499 -7.71 19.15 -24.82
N THR A 500 -8.72 18.42 -25.33
CA THR A 500 -9.92 18.05 -24.54
C THR A 500 -9.70 16.87 -23.60
N GLY A 501 -8.55 16.22 -23.65
CA GLY A 501 -8.22 15.10 -22.77
C GLY A 501 -7.49 13.97 -23.47
N TYR A 502 -7.64 12.78 -22.89
CA TYR A 502 -7.11 11.53 -23.43
C TYR A 502 -8.18 10.44 -23.40
N ASP A 503 -8.02 9.43 -24.25
CA ASP A 503 -8.80 8.20 -24.20
C ASP A 503 -7.89 7.02 -23.85
N LYS A 504 -8.45 5.97 -23.24
CA LYS A 504 -7.69 4.79 -22.82
C LYS A 504 -8.27 3.49 -23.37
N ASN A 505 -7.40 2.54 -23.69
CA ASN A 505 -7.77 1.17 -24.07
C ASN A 505 -6.86 0.15 -23.39
N GLU A 506 -7.43 -0.88 -22.77
CA GLU A 506 -6.66 -2.01 -22.25
C GLU A 506 -6.35 -3.03 -23.35
N LEU A 507 -5.12 -3.55 -23.37
CA LEU A 507 -4.74 -4.68 -24.21
C LEU A 507 -5.25 -5.98 -23.57
N HIS A 508 -6.02 -6.74 -24.33
CA HIS A 508 -6.36 -8.11 -23.97
C HIS A 508 -5.29 -9.07 -24.50
N PHE A 509 -4.74 -9.89 -23.61
CA PHE A 509 -3.69 -10.83 -23.97
C PHE A 509 -4.23 -12.18 -24.45
N ALA A 510 -3.61 -12.72 -25.49
CA ALA A 510 -3.77 -14.11 -25.88
C ALA A 510 -3.18 -15.01 -24.78
N SER A 511 -3.98 -15.97 -24.31
CA SER A 511 -3.52 -16.99 -23.35
C SER A 511 -2.98 -18.20 -24.10
N PRO A 512 -1.83 -18.78 -23.71
CA PRO A 512 -0.99 -18.43 -22.55
C PRO A 512 0.07 -17.34 -22.81
N ALA A 513 0.39 -17.05 -24.07
CA ALA A 513 1.60 -16.36 -24.53
C ALA A 513 1.70 -14.84 -24.21
N LYS A 514 0.88 -14.30 -23.31
CA LYS A 514 0.82 -12.88 -22.88
C LYS A 514 1.02 -11.81 -23.97
N THR A 515 0.60 -12.12 -25.19
CA THR A 515 0.75 -11.27 -26.37
C THR A 515 -0.53 -10.51 -26.63
N GLY A 516 -0.41 -9.22 -26.93
CA GLY A 516 -1.52 -8.33 -27.23
C GLY A 516 -1.27 -7.53 -28.49
N CYS A 517 -2.35 -7.09 -29.14
CA CYS A 517 -2.28 -6.17 -30.25
C CYS A 517 -3.46 -5.20 -30.20
N LEU A 518 -3.17 -3.91 -30.36
CA LEU A 518 -4.18 -2.88 -30.51
C LEU A 518 -3.87 -1.97 -31.68
N VAL A 519 -4.93 -1.40 -32.22
CA VAL A 519 -4.89 -0.44 -33.32
C VAL A 519 -5.48 0.88 -32.84
N VAL A 520 -4.74 1.96 -33.07
CA VAL A 520 -5.18 3.34 -32.86
C VAL A 520 -5.53 3.93 -34.21
N GLU A 521 -6.82 4.20 -34.41
CA GLU A 521 -7.32 4.97 -35.54
C GLU A 521 -7.11 6.47 -35.29
N GLU A 522 -7.10 7.28 -36.36
CA GLU A 522 -7.00 8.75 -36.27
C GLU A 522 -5.71 9.26 -35.62
N PHE A 523 -4.63 8.49 -35.70
CA PHE A 523 -3.31 8.86 -35.22
C PHE A 523 -2.70 9.94 -36.12
N GLY A 524 -2.40 11.11 -35.58
CA GLY A 524 -1.97 12.30 -36.33
C GLY A 524 -3.08 13.32 -36.59
N THR A 525 -4.36 12.95 -36.44
CA THR A 525 -5.50 13.87 -36.60
C THR A 525 -6.21 14.09 -35.27
N THR A 526 -6.92 13.10 -34.75
CA THR A 526 -7.56 13.15 -33.44
C THR A 526 -6.53 13.02 -32.32
N TYR A 527 -5.62 12.05 -32.42
CA TYR A 527 -4.63 11.78 -31.38
C TYR A 527 -3.23 12.24 -31.80
N GLY A 528 -2.59 13.05 -30.96
CA GLY A 528 -1.25 13.61 -31.19
C GLY A 528 -0.13 12.85 -30.50
N GLU A 529 -0.46 12.14 -29.43
CA GLU A 529 0.49 11.35 -28.65
C GLU A 529 -0.21 10.07 -28.21
N VAL A 530 0.48 8.93 -28.29
CA VAL A 530 0.00 7.65 -27.77
C VAL A 530 1.08 7.07 -26.87
N PHE A 531 0.70 6.64 -25.68
CA PHE A 531 1.58 5.93 -24.76
C PHE A 531 1.16 4.48 -24.68
N LEU A 532 2.12 3.56 -24.82
CA LEU A 532 1.98 2.20 -24.33
C LEU A 532 2.45 2.19 -22.88
N VAL A 533 1.53 1.90 -21.98
CA VAL A 533 1.72 1.82 -20.54
C VAL A 533 1.73 0.34 -20.16
N SER A 534 2.83 -0.15 -19.61
CA SER A 534 2.99 -1.56 -19.25
C SER A 534 3.37 -1.73 -17.79
N SER A 535 2.60 -2.51 -17.04
CA SER A 535 2.81 -2.70 -15.61
C SER A 535 2.70 -4.17 -15.20
N ILE A 536 3.39 -4.54 -14.12
CA ILE A 536 3.30 -5.87 -13.53
C ILE A 536 2.32 -5.83 -12.35
N LEU A 537 1.35 -6.73 -12.36
CA LEU A 537 0.38 -6.92 -11.28
C LEU A 537 0.78 -8.13 -10.40
N ILE A 538 0.23 -8.21 -9.18
CA ILE A 538 0.54 -9.19 -8.11
C ILE A 538 1.01 -10.55 -8.65
N GLU A 539 2.23 -10.92 -8.27
CA GLU A 539 2.83 -12.23 -8.54
C GLU A 539 3.58 -12.73 -7.30
N PRO A 540 3.14 -13.80 -6.63
CA PRO A 540 3.69 -14.23 -5.33
C PRO A 540 5.14 -14.77 -5.37
N THR A 541 5.82 -14.73 -6.52
CA THR A 541 7.10 -15.43 -6.73
C THR A 541 8.17 -14.69 -7.54
N ILE A 542 7.96 -13.43 -7.94
CA ILE A 542 8.98 -12.71 -8.72
C ILE A 542 9.87 -11.91 -7.78
N ALA A 543 11.19 -11.99 -8.00
CA ALA A 543 12.20 -11.28 -7.22
C ALA A 543 12.90 -10.13 -7.98
N GLU A 544 12.60 -9.93 -9.28
CA GLU A 544 13.33 -9.01 -10.18
C GLU A 544 12.43 -8.41 -11.28
N SER A 545 12.90 -7.34 -11.93
CA SER A 545 12.27 -6.66 -13.07
C SER A 545 12.04 -7.62 -14.24
N MET A 546 10.85 -7.60 -14.87
CA MET A 546 10.51 -8.58 -15.92
C MET A 546 10.53 -7.98 -17.33
N PRO A 547 11.20 -8.63 -18.29
CA PRO A 547 11.32 -8.10 -19.64
C PRO A 547 10.00 -8.23 -20.41
N TYR A 548 9.84 -7.32 -21.38
CA TYR A 548 8.79 -7.36 -22.38
C TYR A 548 9.31 -6.83 -23.72
N ASN A 549 8.63 -7.21 -24.79
CA ASN A 549 8.89 -6.75 -26.14
C ASN A 549 7.71 -5.95 -26.66
N TYR A 550 8.00 -4.95 -27.49
CA TYR A 550 6.98 -4.25 -28.28
C TYR A 550 7.46 -3.98 -29.69
N ARG A 551 6.50 -3.81 -30.61
CA ARG A 551 6.73 -3.31 -31.97
C ARG A 551 5.56 -2.46 -32.40
N ALA A 552 5.78 -1.59 -33.37
CA ALA A 552 4.73 -0.73 -33.90
C ALA A 552 4.84 -0.56 -35.41
N ALA A 553 3.71 -0.48 -36.11
CA ALA A 553 3.67 -0.33 -37.55
C ALA A 553 2.49 0.55 -37.99
N MET A 554 2.66 1.22 -39.12
CA MET A 554 1.61 2.05 -39.73
C MET A 554 0.76 1.26 -40.71
N ASN A 555 -0.54 1.55 -40.71
CA ASN A 555 -1.53 1.05 -41.66
C ASN A 555 -1.62 -0.49 -41.75
N SER A 556 -1.16 -1.17 -40.71
CA SER A 556 -1.25 -2.63 -40.56
C SER A 556 -2.51 -3.02 -39.77
N THR A 557 -2.83 -4.31 -39.75
CA THR A 557 -3.90 -4.90 -38.94
C THR A 557 -3.30 -5.85 -37.92
N CYS A 558 -3.88 -5.95 -36.73
CA CYS A 558 -3.60 -7.05 -35.83
C CYS A 558 -3.94 -8.37 -36.55
N GLU A 559 -2.94 -9.15 -36.92
CA GLU A 559 -3.17 -10.48 -37.48
C GLU A 559 -3.76 -11.38 -36.39
N ASP A 560 -4.87 -12.04 -36.67
CA ASP A 560 -5.41 -13.11 -35.84
C ASP A 560 -4.38 -14.25 -35.83
N ASN A 561 -3.61 -14.39 -34.75
CA ASN A 561 -2.58 -15.42 -34.57
C ASN A 561 -3.14 -16.86 -34.45
N SER A 562 -4.28 -17.17 -35.07
CA SER A 562 -4.82 -18.53 -35.14
C SER A 562 -4.23 -19.38 -36.27
N ALA A 563 -3.42 -18.81 -37.18
CA ALA A 563 -3.01 -19.49 -38.41
C ALA A 563 -1.50 -19.79 -38.59
N ASN A 564 -0.59 -19.31 -37.73
CA ASN A 564 0.86 -19.50 -37.92
C ASN A 564 1.55 -20.41 -36.88
N ALA A 565 0.79 -21.24 -36.15
CA ALA A 565 1.32 -22.31 -35.31
C ALA A 565 1.72 -23.57 -36.12
N SER A 566 2.22 -23.40 -37.34
CA SER A 566 2.72 -24.52 -38.15
C SER A 566 3.97 -24.09 -38.89
N LEU A 567 5.02 -24.90 -38.72
CA LEU A 567 6.37 -24.84 -39.30
C LEU A 567 7.47 -24.23 -38.41
N ILE A 568 7.69 -24.83 -37.24
CA ILE A 568 9.06 -25.18 -36.84
C ILE A 568 9.07 -26.67 -36.51
N GLN A 569 9.80 -27.40 -37.34
CA GLN A 569 9.99 -28.84 -37.30
C GLN A 569 11.00 -29.17 -36.20
N ALA A 570 10.71 -30.26 -35.48
CA ALA A 570 11.44 -30.80 -34.35
C ALA A 570 12.93 -31.04 -34.60
N ASP A 571 13.73 -30.88 -33.54
CA ASP A 571 14.78 -31.81 -33.11
C ASP A 571 15.30 -31.36 -31.73
N ASP A 572 14.77 -31.95 -30.65
CA ASP A 572 15.52 -32.87 -29.77
C ASP A 572 14.65 -33.18 -28.53
N ALA A 573 14.49 -34.47 -28.26
CA ALA A 573 13.58 -34.99 -27.25
C ALA A 573 14.34 -35.25 -25.95
N GLY A 574 13.95 -34.54 -24.89
CA GLY A 574 14.44 -34.75 -23.52
C GLY A 574 13.31 -34.63 -22.50
N ASP A 575 12.55 -35.71 -22.38
CA ASP A 575 11.64 -36.15 -21.30
C ASP A 575 10.89 -35.08 -20.47
N ILE A 576 9.61 -34.95 -20.81
CA ILE A 576 8.56 -34.20 -20.13
C ILE A 576 8.04 -35.06 -18.97
N THR A 577 8.10 -34.52 -17.75
CA THR A 577 7.08 -34.84 -16.74
C THR A 577 6.43 -33.54 -16.28
N ASP A 578 5.38 -33.18 -17.00
CA ASP A 578 4.44 -32.12 -16.67
C ASP A 578 3.87 -32.32 -15.27
N ASN A 579 4.10 -31.34 -14.40
CA ASN A 579 3.25 -31.08 -13.25
C ASN A 579 2.68 -29.66 -13.38
N GLU A 580 1.88 -29.44 -14.43
CA GLU A 580 0.92 -28.33 -14.49
C GLU A 580 -0.24 -28.61 -13.53
N ALA A 581 -0.22 -27.97 -12.36
CA ALA A 581 -1.39 -27.79 -11.52
C ALA A 581 -1.26 -26.46 -10.76
N GLY A 582 -1.65 -25.35 -11.39
CA GLY A 582 -1.42 -24.05 -10.75
C GLY A 582 -2.19 -22.81 -11.21
N ASN A 583 -2.96 -22.79 -12.31
CA ASN A 583 -3.69 -21.56 -12.67
C ASN A 583 -5.14 -21.79 -13.13
N PRO A 584 -6.15 -21.67 -12.24
CA PRO A 584 -7.53 -21.98 -12.61
C PRO A 584 -8.47 -20.77 -12.43
N ARG A 585 -8.72 -20.01 -13.52
CA ARG A 585 -9.70 -18.89 -13.61
C ARG A 585 -11.13 -19.41 -13.83
N CYS A 586 -12.17 -18.76 -13.26
CA CYS A 586 -13.58 -19.03 -13.61
C CYS A 586 -14.08 -18.02 -14.65
N PHE A 587 -13.84 -18.26 -15.94
CA PHE A 587 -14.08 -17.30 -17.04
C PHE A 587 -15.51 -16.73 -17.10
N ILE A 588 -16.54 -17.59 -17.14
CA ILE A 588 -17.94 -17.14 -17.21
C ILE A 588 -18.36 -16.34 -15.96
N ALA A 589 -17.88 -16.74 -14.78
CA ALA A 589 -18.20 -16.05 -13.54
C ALA A 589 -17.45 -14.71 -13.45
N THR A 590 -16.20 -14.66 -13.91
CA THR A 590 -15.40 -13.44 -14.00
C THR A 590 -16.05 -12.43 -14.95
N ALA A 591 -16.43 -12.84 -16.16
CA ALA A 591 -17.17 -12.02 -17.12
C ALA A 591 -18.52 -11.51 -16.57
N ALA A 592 -19.21 -12.32 -15.78
CA ALA A 592 -20.48 -11.91 -15.19
C ALA A 592 -20.31 -10.95 -14.01
N PHE A 593 -19.37 -11.22 -13.11
CA PHE A 593 -19.20 -10.49 -11.85
C PHE A 593 -18.12 -9.40 -11.91
N GLY A 594 -17.45 -9.21 -13.05
CA GLY A 594 -16.51 -8.14 -13.33
C GLY A 594 -15.08 -8.39 -12.85
N SER A 595 -14.85 -9.29 -11.89
CA SER A 595 -13.52 -9.57 -11.35
C SER A 595 -13.35 -11.04 -10.97
N SER A 596 -12.15 -11.58 -11.17
CA SER A 596 -11.81 -12.97 -10.80
C SER A 596 -11.68 -13.17 -9.28
N LYS A 597 -11.63 -12.05 -8.54
CA LYS A 597 -11.60 -11.93 -7.07
C LYS A 597 -12.94 -11.46 -6.49
N SER A 598 -13.98 -11.29 -7.31
CA SER A 598 -15.34 -11.05 -6.81
C SER A 598 -15.73 -12.11 -5.76
N PRO A 599 -16.40 -11.75 -4.63
CA PRO A 599 -16.78 -12.71 -3.59
C PRO A 599 -17.53 -13.93 -4.13
N SER A 600 -18.42 -13.72 -5.12
CA SER A 600 -19.18 -14.80 -5.77
C SER A 600 -18.28 -15.72 -6.59
N VAL A 601 -17.26 -15.17 -7.25
CA VAL A 601 -16.28 -15.93 -8.05
C VAL A 601 -15.32 -16.70 -7.14
N MET A 602 -14.86 -16.10 -6.04
CA MET A 602 -14.03 -16.77 -5.04
C MET A 602 -14.75 -17.95 -4.39
N ILE A 603 -16.03 -17.79 -4.03
CA ILE A 603 -16.86 -18.89 -3.50
C ILE A 603 -16.94 -20.06 -4.49
N LEU A 604 -17.12 -19.78 -5.79
CA LEU A 604 -17.19 -20.82 -6.81
C LEU A 604 -15.82 -21.48 -7.06
N ARG A 605 -14.72 -20.71 -6.98
CA ARG A 605 -13.34 -21.23 -7.08
C ARG A 605 -13.01 -22.15 -5.90
N GLU A 606 -13.27 -21.70 -4.68
CA GLU A 606 -13.06 -22.50 -3.48
C GLU A 606 -13.92 -23.76 -3.50
N PHE A 607 -15.15 -23.70 -4.05
CA PHE A 607 -15.99 -24.87 -4.24
C PHE A 607 -15.41 -25.85 -5.25
N ARG A 608 -14.94 -25.35 -6.41
CA ARG A 608 -14.26 -26.16 -7.42
C ARG A 608 -13.03 -26.85 -6.83
N ASP A 609 -12.21 -26.11 -6.10
CA ASP A 609 -10.93 -26.61 -5.60
C ASP A 609 -11.13 -27.64 -4.48
N ARG A 610 -12.14 -27.46 -3.62
CA ARG A 610 -12.41 -28.37 -2.49
C ARG A 610 -13.33 -29.53 -2.84
N TYR A 611 -14.23 -29.38 -3.81
CA TYR A 611 -15.29 -30.36 -4.07
C TYR A 611 -15.32 -30.91 -5.50
N LEU A 612 -14.64 -30.30 -6.48
CA LEU A 612 -14.61 -30.81 -7.86
C LEU A 612 -13.23 -31.39 -8.22
N ILE A 613 -12.15 -30.64 -8.05
CA ILE A 613 -10.79 -31.05 -8.42
C ILE A 613 -10.32 -32.35 -7.73
N PRO A 614 -10.62 -32.59 -6.43
CA PRO A 614 -10.15 -33.81 -5.77
C PRO A 614 -10.73 -35.11 -6.34
N TYR A 615 -11.73 -35.02 -7.21
CA TYR A 615 -12.43 -36.18 -7.76
C TYR A 615 -12.31 -36.25 -9.28
N THR A 616 -12.02 -37.44 -9.80
CA THR A 616 -11.76 -37.67 -11.24
C THR A 616 -12.91 -37.21 -12.14
N PHE A 617 -14.15 -37.32 -11.66
CA PHE A 617 -15.32 -36.83 -12.38
C PHE A 617 -15.44 -35.30 -12.36
N GLY A 618 -15.15 -34.68 -11.21
CA GLY A 618 -15.14 -33.22 -11.09
C GLY A 618 -14.01 -32.58 -11.90
N LYS A 619 -12.85 -33.24 -11.99
CA LYS A 619 -11.76 -32.83 -12.91
C LYS A 619 -12.22 -32.81 -14.37
N LYS A 620 -12.83 -33.90 -14.88
CA LYS A 620 -13.39 -33.95 -16.24
C LYS A 620 -14.47 -32.88 -16.51
N PHE A 621 -15.26 -32.55 -15.50
CA PHE A 621 -16.25 -31.46 -15.59
C PHE A 621 -15.57 -30.09 -15.70
N VAL A 622 -14.54 -29.83 -14.88
CA VAL A 622 -13.75 -28.61 -14.91
C VAL A 622 -12.98 -28.47 -16.22
N ASP A 623 -12.40 -29.55 -16.74
CA ASP A 623 -11.70 -29.57 -18.02
C ASP A 623 -12.64 -29.20 -19.17
N GLY A 624 -13.85 -29.80 -19.19
CA GLY A 624 -14.89 -29.46 -20.17
C GLY A 624 -15.40 -28.02 -20.02
N TYR A 625 -15.44 -27.49 -18.80
CA TYR A 625 -15.76 -26.09 -18.54
C TYR A 625 -14.66 -25.17 -19.12
N TYR A 626 -13.38 -25.45 -18.91
CA TYR A 626 -12.29 -24.62 -19.46
C TYR A 626 -12.17 -24.69 -20.98
N ALA A 627 -12.51 -25.81 -21.59
CA ALA A 627 -12.53 -25.92 -23.05
C ALA A 627 -13.58 -25.01 -23.73
N VAL A 628 -14.64 -24.62 -23.01
CA VAL A 628 -15.80 -23.91 -23.61
C VAL A 628 -16.04 -22.53 -23.01
N SER A 629 -15.63 -22.30 -21.77
CA SER A 629 -15.95 -21.08 -21.01
C SER A 629 -15.32 -19.77 -21.53
N PRO A 630 -14.11 -19.73 -22.13
CA PRO A 630 -13.55 -18.48 -22.66
C PRO A 630 -14.41 -17.84 -23.76
N SER A 631 -14.81 -18.62 -24.78
CA SER A 631 -15.64 -18.09 -25.87
C SER A 631 -17.03 -17.64 -25.41
N ILE A 632 -17.56 -18.24 -24.33
CA ILE A 632 -18.83 -17.83 -23.73
C ILE A 632 -18.65 -16.54 -22.91
N ALA A 633 -17.53 -16.39 -22.20
CA ALA A 633 -17.20 -15.19 -21.44
C ALA A 633 -17.12 -13.95 -22.35
N ASP A 634 -16.49 -14.07 -23.52
CA ASP A 634 -16.40 -12.99 -24.51
C ASP A 634 -17.78 -12.50 -24.98
N ILE A 635 -18.74 -13.41 -25.13
CA ILE A 635 -20.12 -13.07 -25.55
C ILE A 635 -20.86 -12.34 -24.41
N ILE A 636 -20.58 -12.70 -23.16
CA ILE A 636 -21.19 -12.09 -21.98
C ILE A 636 -20.70 -10.65 -21.82
N GLU A 637 -19.40 -10.41 -21.99
CA GLU A 637 -18.80 -9.07 -21.83
C GLU A 637 -19.23 -8.10 -22.94
N LYS A 638 -19.40 -8.59 -24.18
CA LYS A 638 -19.82 -7.76 -25.33
C LYS A 638 -21.31 -7.37 -25.30
N HIS A 639 -22.12 -7.89 -24.39
CA HIS A 639 -23.57 -7.66 -24.36
C HIS A 639 -24.05 -7.19 -22.98
N PRO A 640 -24.37 -5.88 -22.80
CA PRO A 640 -24.72 -5.30 -21.50
C PRO A 640 -25.80 -6.01 -20.65
N PRO A 641 -26.87 -6.64 -21.20
CA PRO A 641 -27.84 -7.36 -20.37
C PRO A 641 -27.39 -8.77 -19.96
N MET A 642 -26.35 -9.33 -20.58
CA MET A 642 -25.91 -10.71 -20.37
C MET A 642 -25.25 -10.94 -19.00
N PRO A 643 -24.36 -10.06 -18.48
CA PRO A 643 -23.80 -10.20 -17.14
C PRO A 643 -24.90 -10.29 -16.08
N PHE A 644 -25.96 -9.48 -16.19
CA PHE A 644 -27.10 -9.52 -15.26
C PHE A 644 -27.83 -10.88 -15.29
N LEU A 645 -28.12 -11.41 -16.49
CA LEU A 645 -28.79 -12.71 -16.63
C LEU A 645 -27.92 -13.87 -16.10
N VAL A 646 -26.61 -13.79 -16.34
CA VAL A 646 -25.67 -14.80 -15.86
C VAL A 646 -25.50 -14.73 -14.34
N ARG A 647 -25.46 -13.53 -13.73
CA ARG A 647 -25.51 -13.36 -12.27
C ARG A 647 -26.74 -14.02 -11.67
N VAL A 648 -27.93 -13.74 -12.21
CA VAL A 648 -29.20 -14.36 -11.77
C VAL A 648 -29.17 -15.89 -11.88
N ALA A 649 -28.58 -16.43 -12.96
CA ALA A 649 -28.43 -17.87 -13.15
C ALA A 649 -27.40 -18.52 -12.19
N LEU A 650 -26.34 -17.78 -11.83
CA LEU A 650 -25.26 -18.28 -10.97
C LEU A 650 -25.55 -18.12 -9.48
N PHE A 651 -26.35 -17.15 -9.05
CA PHE A 651 -26.63 -16.90 -7.63
C PHE A 651 -27.11 -18.14 -6.84
N PRO A 652 -27.99 -19.02 -7.36
CA PRO A 652 -28.35 -20.26 -6.66
C PRO A 652 -27.16 -21.19 -6.45
N ALA A 653 -26.25 -21.29 -7.42
CA ALA A 653 -25.04 -22.10 -7.32
C ALA A 653 -24.02 -21.48 -6.36
N VAL A 654 -23.87 -20.15 -6.38
CA VAL A 654 -23.04 -19.39 -5.42
C VAL A 654 -23.55 -19.60 -4.00
N GLY A 655 -24.86 -19.49 -3.77
CA GLY A 655 -25.47 -19.72 -2.45
C GLY A 655 -25.27 -21.15 -1.95
N LEU A 656 -25.41 -22.16 -2.82
CA LEU A 656 -25.14 -23.55 -2.48
C LEU A 656 -23.66 -23.80 -2.17
N ALA A 657 -22.75 -23.28 -3.00
CA ALA A 657 -21.32 -23.34 -2.79
C ALA A 657 -20.91 -22.68 -1.47
N PHE A 658 -21.44 -21.49 -1.18
CA PHE A 658 -21.24 -20.77 0.07
C PHE A 658 -21.67 -21.60 1.27
N LEU A 659 -22.89 -22.17 1.22
CA LEU A 659 -23.39 -23.06 2.27
C LEU A 659 -22.46 -24.26 2.45
N LEU A 660 -22.01 -24.91 1.37
CA LEU A 660 -21.13 -26.08 1.46
C LEU A 660 -19.73 -25.73 1.99
N ILE A 661 -19.22 -24.54 1.71
CA ILE A 661 -17.90 -24.09 2.17
C ILE A 661 -17.94 -23.64 3.63
N LYS A 662 -18.92 -22.80 3.99
CA LYS A 662 -18.94 -22.08 5.28
C LYS A 662 -19.72 -22.79 6.39
N THR A 663 -20.41 -23.90 6.10
CA THR A 663 -21.10 -24.68 7.15
C THR A 663 -20.26 -25.84 7.66
N THR A 664 -20.35 -26.09 8.97
CA THR A 664 -19.70 -27.24 9.63
C THR A 664 -20.42 -28.55 9.28
N LEU A 665 -19.77 -29.68 9.49
CA LEU A 665 -20.37 -31.01 9.24
C LEU A 665 -21.69 -31.21 10.01
N LEU A 666 -21.78 -30.70 11.24
CA LEU A 666 -22.99 -30.75 12.06
C LEU A 666 -24.12 -29.90 11.45
N GLN A 667 -23.80 -28.70 10.96
CA GLN A 667 -24.77 -27.84 10.28
C GLN A 667 -25.24 -28.45 8.96
N LYS A 668 -24.35 -29.10 8.20
CA LYS A 668 -24.70 -29.84 6.98
C LYS A 668 -25.66 -31.00 7.27
N ILE A 669 -25.37 -31.79 8.31
CA ILE A 669 -26.24 -32.90 8.75
C ILE A 669 -27.60 -32.35 9.19
N ALA A 670 -27.63 -31.27 9.98
CA ALA A 670 -28.87 -30.62 10.40
C ALA A 670 -29.70 -30.15 9.20
N LEU A 671 -29.07 -29.54 8.19
CA LEU A 671 -29.74 -29.06 6.97
C LEU A 671 -30.35 -30.21 6.16
N VAL A 672 -29.62 -31.33 6.02
CA VAL A 672 -30.12 -32.55 5.37
C VAL A 672 -31.28 -33.16 6.15
N VAL A 673 -31.17 -33.26 7.48
CA VAL A 673 -32.25 -33.77 8.36
C VAL A 673 -33.48 -32.86 8.26
N THR A 674 -33.30 -31.54 8.23
CA THR A 674 -34.42 -30.58 8.14
C THR A 674 -35.12 -30.69 6.78
N LEU A 675 -34.37 -30.82 5.68
CA LEU A 675 -34.91 -31.07 4.34
C LEU A 675 -35.61 -32.43 4.24
N PHE A 676 -35.11 -33.46 4.93
CA PHE A 676 -35.74 -34.78 4.99
C PHE A 676 -37.04 -34.75 5.80
N CYS A 677 -37.06 -34.05 6.94
CA CYS A 677 -38.25 -33.84 7.76
C CYS A 677 -39.32 -33.00 7.05
N PHE A 678 -38.93 -32.01 6.24
CA PHE A 678 -39.85 -31.23 5.40
C PHE A 678 -40.45 -32.07 4.26
N ASN A 679 -39.69 -32.98 3.65
CA ASN A 679 -40.20 -33.89 2.62
C ASN A 679 -41.19 -34.92 3.17
N ILE A 680 -40.97 -35.44 4.40
CA ILE A 680 -41.88 -36.39 5.04
C ILE A 680 -43.24 -35.75 5.34
N ARG A 681 -43.29 -34.44 5.64
CA ARG A 681 -44.54 -33.68 5.87
C ARG A 681 -45.38 -33.41 4.62
N HIS A 682 -44.84 -33.60 3.42
CA HIS A 682 -45.58 -33.44 2.16
C HIS A 682 -46.07 -34.77 1.55
N THR A 683 -45.75 -35.90 2.18
CA THR A 683 -46.18 -37.25 1.78
C THR A 683 -47.18 -37.91 2.74
N GLN A 684 -47.70 -37.14 3.71
CA GLN A 684 -48.98 -37.40 4.38
C GLN A 684 -49.97 -36.33 3.94
#